data_AF-A0A7S4F082-F1
#
_entry.id   AF-A0A7S4F082-F1
#
_cell.length_a   1.000
_cell.length_b   1.000
_cell.length_c   1.000
_cell.angle_alpha   90.00
_cell.angle_beta   90.00
_cell.angle_gamma   90.00
#
_symmetry.space_group_name_H-M   'P 1'
#
loop_
_entity.id
_entity.type
_entity.pdbx_description
1 polymer ?
#
loop_
_entity_poly.entity_id
_entity_poly.type
_entity_poly.pdbx_seq_one_letter_code
_entity_poly.pdbx_strand_id
1 'polypeptide(L)'
;RRTPPRTLVHAAVAASEAASRTRRRVNMRALPVMRAATSAMLFRTLAHTRLLEPSSRLLASNIRVGHATSALPAKAFARVGHIHANAMQGSDALHGVKIVPLPEERYVGGRPFPLTLSPDSSVEGMELTSWGKANSRLLVQLMCSHGAVLLRGWKAGATAENFSEFVRGLGLETFGMGCSAAPRTNVAPAVFTANEAPPSELIPFHHEMAQCDERPAFIMFFCEKEAAAGGATPIIPSDEVAMYLRARHPAVAAKLAEHGVRYVRVMPSENDLSSPIGKSWRVAFEASNEAEAEAAMKRDGTSWEWLAGGDLRTVSKPMPALVTEPRRGKEVFFNSVIAAMQGWKDSRNDPKKAIILGDGSPLTADEIAALEDVAEMMHRSRIAFKWQQGDILLLDNAAVMHSRETFTPPRRVLASLWGPPDDRRGRSARASSGGNGNTHPNGGASVPMLRLKSHDRLPAVGFGLWKTPRDVCADAVVAAISAGYRHLDCACDYGNEAQVGEGIRRAIDEGLVRREELWVTSKLWNTYHSAEHVEMACRKSLSDLQLDYVDLYLVHFPFATRYVPFEARYPPEWIYDPDAPVPQLELVPVPLHETWRAMEALVGKGLARNIGMCNVGCQTLRDMMTYAAIPPAVLQVELHVYNQQPNLLRFCRENGIVVTGFSPLGAPSYFELGMATQSESALDNAVIQRIADKHGKTPAQVLLAWGVQRGCAVIPKSTVEARIRENLNVCSFTLDEADLKDIADLDQGRRFNDPAEFAQGMGPLGTFLPIYD
;
A
#
# COMPACT_ATOMS: atom_id res chain seq x y z
N ARG A 1 27.27 -32.33 -71.95
CA ARG A 1 26.01 -31.55 -71.90
C ARG A 1 26.03 -30.74 -70.60
N ARG A 2 25.91 -29.41 -70.55
CA ARG A 2 26.41 -28.33 -71.45
C ARG A 2 26.68 -27.12 -70.52
N THR A 3 27.81 -26.45 -70.68
CA THR A 3 28.28 -25.26 -69.92
C THR A 3 28.04 -23.97 -70.73
N PRO A 4 28.39 -22.76 -70.22
CA PRO A 4 27.94 -22.04 -69.02
C PRO A 4 27.01 -20.87 -69.49
N PRO A 5 27.19 -19.52 -69.30
CA PRO A 5 27.88 -18.69 -68.29
C PRO A 5 27.13 -17.40 -67.79
N ARG A 6 27.71 -16.79 -66.74
CA ARG A 6 27.90 -15.34 -66.42
C ARG A 6 27.00 -14.20 -67.02
N THR A 7 26.79 -13.19 -66.14
CA THR A 7 26.91 -11.72 -66.31
C THR A 7 25.86 -10.84 -67.02
N LEU A 8 25.54 -9.71 -66.32
CA LEU A 8 25.24 -8.34 -66.85
C LEU A 8 23.89 -8.21 -67.63
N VAL A 9 23.26 -7.04 -67.84
CA VAL A 9 23.56 -5.62 -67.51
C VAL A 9 22.24 -4.81 -67.45
N HIS A 10 22.16 -3.76 -66.63
CA HIS A 10 21.34 -2.50 -66.69
C HIS A 10 19.92 -2.47 -67.33
N ALA A 11 19.02 -1.50 -67.08
CA ALA A 11 18.75 -0.49 -66.04
C ALA A 11 17.54 0.36 -66.56
N ALA A 12 17.37 1.59 -66.08
CA ALA A 12 16.55 2.67 -66.63
C ALA A 12 15.01 2.59 -66.37
N VAL A 13 14.30 3.69 -66.08
CA VAL A 13 14.75 5.07 -65.83
C VAL A 13 13.82 5.84 -64.88
N ALA A 14 14.35 6.95 -64.35
CA ALA A 14 13.74 8.13 -63.71
C ALA A 14 12.21 8.37 -63.92
N ALA A 15 11.43 8.86 -62.93
CA ALA A 15 11.38 10.24 -62.39
C ALA A 15 10.82 11.30 -63.41
N SER A 16 10.26 12.45 -63.01
CA SER A 16 10.08 13.05 -61.67
C SER A 16 8.81 13.95 -61.59
N GLU A 17 8.43 14.32 -60.36
CA GLU A 17 7.91 15.64 -59.89
C GLU A 17 6.70 16.39 -60.52
N ALA A 18 6.22 17.34 -59.70
CA ALA A 18 5.75 18.69 -60.04
C ALA A 18 4.25 18.98 -60.36
N ALA A 19 3.56 19.46 -59.31
CA ALA A 19 2.77 20.71 -59.29
C ALA A 19 1.45 20.84 -60.12
N SER A 20 0.56 21.81 -59.85
CA SER A 20 0.09 22.42 -58.58
C SER A 20 -1.17 23.28 -58.79
N ARG A 21 -2.07 23.36 -57.80
CA ARG A 21 -3.17 24.38 -57.68
C ARG A 21 -4.25 24.26 -58.80
N THR A 22 -5.48 24.80 -58.74
CA THR A 22 -6.05 25.94 -57.99
C THR A 22 -7.58 25.81 -57.77
N ARG A 23 -8.07 26.28 -56.60
CA ARG A 23 -9.44 26.71 -56.21
C ARG A 23 -10.61 26.64 -57.23
N ARG A 24 -11.80 26.25 -56.74
CA ARG A 24 -12.98 27.18 -56.59
C ARG A 24 -14.09 26.62 -55.69
N ARG A 25 -14.90 27.53 -55.11
CA ARG A 25 -16.13 27.27 -54.31
C ARG A 25 -17.39 27.46 -55.16
N VAL A 26 -18.49 26.78 -54.82
CA VAL A 26 -19.87 27.29 -54.95
C VAL A 26 -20.67 26.86 -53.70
N ASN A 27 -21.56 27.73 -53.20
CA ASN A 27 -22.51 27.45 -52.12
C ASN A 27 -23.92 27.22 -52.70
N MET A 28 -24.78 26.48 -52.00
CA MET A 28 -26.11 27.00 -51.60
C MET A 28 -26.77 26.20 -50.45
N ARG A 29 -27.86 26.74 -49.90
CA ARG A 29 -28.58 26.28 -48.69
C ARG A 29 -29.97 25.75 -49.06
N ALA A 30 -30.55 24.83 -48.26
CA ALA A 30 -31.77 25.07 -47.46
C ALA A 30 -32.46 23.77 -46.96
N LEU A 31 -33.07 23.86 -45.76
CA LEU A 31 -34.11 22.98 -45.19
C LEU A 31 -35.52 23.49 -45.61
N PRO A 32 -36.69 22.94 -45.18
CA PRO A 32 -36.96 21.86 -44.21
C PRO A 32 -38.04 20.82 -44.65
N VAL A 33 -38.42 19.87 -43.77
CA VAL A 33 -39.78 19.72 -43.17
C VAL A 33 -39.85 18.45 -42.28
N MET A 34 -40.83 18.41 -41.38
CA MET A 34 -40.98 17.52 -40.22
C MET A 34 -42.30 16.75 -40.27
N ARG A 35 -42.33 15.45 -39.90
CA ARG A 35 -43.29 14.81 -38.95
C ARG A 35 -43.18 13.28 -38.89
N ALA A 36 -43.75 12.70 -37.83
CA ALA A 36 -43.80 11.26 -37.56
C ALA A 36 -45.26 10.79 -37.37
N ALA A 37 -45.50 9.48 -37.50
CA ALA A 37 -46.67 8.79 -36.92
C ALA A 37 -46.44 7.27 -36.82
N THR A 38 -46.96 6.67 -35.75
CA THR A 38 -46.98 5.21 -35.49
C THR A 38 -48.26 4.55 -36.03
N SER A 39 -48.20 3.26 -36.37
CA SER A 39 -49.27 2.27 -36.09
C SER A 39 -48.79 0.84 -36.33
N ALA A 40 -49.48 -0.14 -35.74
CA ALA A 40 -49.18 -1.56 -35.83
C ALA A 40 -50.45 -2.41 -35.94
N MET A 41 -50.37 -3.59 -36.58
CA MET A 41 -51.11 -4.85 -36.32
C MET A 41 -50.91 -5.81 -37.52
N LEU A 42 -51.24 -7.12 -37.53
CA LEU A 42 -51.28 -8.24 -36.54
C LEU A 42 -52.08 -9.37 -37.22
N PHE A 43 -51.53 -10.58 -37.42
CA PHE A 43 -52.35 -11.81 -37.61
C PHE A 43 -51.61 -13.09 -37.17
N ARG A 44 -52.34 -14.20 -37.00
CA ARG A 44 -51.94 -15.42 -36.26
C ARG A 44 -52.08 -16.73 -37.05
N THR A 45 -51.16 -17.67 -36.80
CA THR A 45 -51.36 -19.14 -36.55
C THR A 45 -50.03 -19.69 -36.00
N LEU A 46 -49.89 -20.33 -34.82
CA LEU A 46 -50.38 -21.63 -34.34
C LEU A 46 -49.97 -22.80 -35.27
N ALA A 47 -49.27 -23.87 -34.83
CA ALA A 47 -48.76 -24.26 -33.50
C ALA A 47 -47.54 -25.24 -33.67
N HIS A 48 -47.06 -26.13 -32.76
CA HIS A 48 -47.54 -26.67 -31.48
C HIS A 48 -46.42 -27.38 -30.66
N THR A 49 -46.21 -27.06 -29.37
CA THR A 49 -45.50 -27.84 -28.31
C THR A 49 -43.98 -28.19 -28.49
N ARG A 50 -43.17 -28.42 -27.44
CA ARG A 50 -43.37 -28.57 -25.97
C ARG A 50 -42.46 -27.61 -25.15
N LEU A 51 -42.80 -27.40 -23.87
CA LEU A 51 -42.01 -26.71 -22.85
C LEU A 51 -41.47 -27.70 -21.80
N LEU A 52 -40.35 -27.36 -21.16
CA LEU A 52 -39.91 -27.91 -19.87
C LEU A 52 -39.28 -26.79 -19.01
N GLU A 53 -39.69 -26.73 -17.76
CA GLU A 53 -39.27 -25.85 -16.65
C GLU A 53 -39.61 -26.63 -15.35
N PRO A 54 -39.11 -26.28 -14.15
CA PRO A 54 -38.37 -27.24 -13.35
C PRO A 54 -39.19 -27.86 -12.20
N SER A 55 -38.57 -28.79 -11.47
CA SER A 55 -39.14 -29.40 -10.27
C SER A 55 -38.07 -29.62 -9.21
N SER A 56 -38.35 -29.14 -8.00
CA SER A 56 -37.47 -29.27 -6.84
C SER A 56 -38.09 -30.19 -5.79
N ARG A 57 -37.30 -31.15 -5.27
CA ARG A 57 -37.34 -31.63 -3.87
C ARG A 57 -36.40 -32.81 -3.62
N LEU A 58 -35.89 -32.85 -2.39
CA LEU A 58 -35.57 -34.04 -1.58
C LEU A 58 -34.74 -35.16 -2.23
N LEU A 59 -33.47 -35.23 -1.82
CA LEU A 59 -32.92 -36.47 -1.28
C LEU A 59 -31.87 -36.16 -0.19
N ALA A 60 -32.15 -36.56 1.05
CA ALA A 60 -31.24 -36.45 2.17
C ALA A 60 -31.03 -37.85 2.76
N SER A 61 -29.78 -38.32 2.82
CA SER A 61 -29.46 -39.53 3.60
C SER A 61 -27.97 -39.59 3.98
N ASN A 62 -27.74 -39.71 5.29
CA ASN A 62 -26.70 -40.52 5.91
C ASN A 62 -25.22 -40.32 5.49
N ILE A 63 -24.58 -39.26 6.00
CA ILE A 63 -23.17 -39.37 6.44
C ILE A 63 -23.18 -39.65 7.94
N ARG A 64 -22.66 -40.82 8.36
CA ARG A 64 -22.53 -41.18 9.78
C ARG A 64 -21.29 -40.49 10.36
N VAL A 65 -21.44 -39.91 11.55
CA VAL A 65 -20.31 -39.47 12.38
C VAL A 65 -19.56 -40.71 12.87
N GLY A 66 -18.27 -40.80 12.53
CA GLY A 66 -17.35 -41.82 13.04
C GLY A 66 -16.21 -41.18 13.82
N HIS A 67 -16.11 -41.45 15.12
CA HIS A 67 -14.90 -41.14 15.88
C HIS A 67 -13.79 -42.11 15.48
N ALA A 68 -12.65 -41.59 15.03
CA ALA A 68 -11.44 -42.36 14.80
C ALA A 68 -10.21 -41.50 15.15
N THR A 69 -9.74 -41.63 16.40
CA THR A 69 -8.46 -41.07 16.83
C THR A 69 -7.32 -41.79 16.10
N SER A 70 -6.55 -41.07 15.29
CA SER A 70 -5.28 -41.57 14.75
C SER A 70 -4.25 -40.44 14.73
N ALA A 71 -3.08 -40.70 15.34
CA ALA A 71 -1.98 -39.74 15.34
C ALA A 71 -1.25 -39.81 13.99
N LEU A 72 -1.16 -38.69 13.28
CA LEU A 72 -0.37 -38.62 12.05
C LEU A 72 1.14 -38.66 12.39
N PRO A 73 1.99 -39.35 11.61
CA PRO A 73 3.37 -39.59 12.01
C PRO A 73 4.24 -38.33 11.95
N ALA A 74 5.09 -38.13 12.97
CA ALA A 74 6.00 -36.97 13.08
C ALA A 74 6.94 -36.76 11.86
N LYS A 75 7.12 -37.78 11.00
CA LYS A 75 7.89 -37.69 9.74
C LYS A 75 7.24 -36.80 8.67
N ALA A 76 5.94 -36.45 8.80
CA ALA A 76 5.29 -35.52 7.88
C ALA A 76 5.77 -34.07 8.06
N PHE A 77 5.91 -33.61 9.30
CA PHE A 77 6.29 -32.22 9.63
C PHE A 77 7.68 -31.85 9.12
N ALA A 78 8.65 -32.77 9.24
CA ALA A 78 10.01 -32.56 8.73
C ALA A 78 10.07 -32.25 7.21
N ARG A 79 9.09 -32.72 6.44
CA ARG A 79 9.04 -32.46 4.99
C ARG A 79 8.46 -31.10 4.64
N VAL A 80 7.53 -30.57 5.44
CA VAL A 80 6.95 -29.22 5.26
C VAL A 80 7.99 -28.15 5.61
N GLY A 81 8.73 -28.32 6.71
CA GLY A 81 9.81 -27.42 7.10
C GLY A 81 10.90 -27.27 6.03
N HIS A 82 11.32 -28.38 5.40
CA HIS A 82 12.29 -28.33 4.30
C HIS A 82 11.77 -27.63 3.03
N ILE A 83 10.46 -27.72 2.73
CA ILE A 83 9.88 -27.03 1.57
C ILE A 83 9.87 -25.51 1.80
N HIS A 84 9.51 -25.03 3.00
CA HIS A 84 9.57 -23.60 3.31
C HIS A 84 10.99 -23.05 3.44
N ALA A 85 11.96 -23.84 3.93
CA ALA A 85 13.36 -23.43 3.97
C ALA A 85 13.96 -23.15 2.58
N ASN A 86 13.54 -23.90 1.57
CA ASN A 86 13.96 -23.67 0.18
C ASN A 86 13.15 -22.57 -0.52
N ALA A 87 11.90 -22.31 -0.10
CA ALA A 87 11.07 -21.24 -0.66
C ALA A 87 11.60 -19.81 -0.35
N MET A 88 12.49 -19.66 0.63
CA MET A 88 13.17 -18.41 0.99
C MET A 88 14.53 -18.20 0.27
N GLN A 89 14.87 -19.02 -0.72
CA GLN A 89 16.17 -18.93 -1.43
C GLN A 89 16.16 -17.97 -2.65
N GLY A 90 15.09 -17.18 -2.82
CA GLY A 90 15.01 -16.11 -3.82
C GLY A 90 15.14 -14.73 -3.19
N SER A 91 16.29 -14.08 -3.42
CA SER A 91 16.67 -12.68 -3.08
C SER A 91 16.57 -12.20 -1.61
N ASP A 92 15.54 -12.54 -0.84
CA ASP A 92 15.39 -12.15 0.59
C ASP A 92 16.19 -13.10 1.51
N ALA A 93 17.51 -13.20 1.28
CA ALA A 93 18.38 -14.07 2.05
C ALA A 93 18.56 -13.57 3.50
N LEU A 94 18.18 -14.41 4.47
CA LEU A 94 18.35 -14.18 5.91
C LEU A 94 19.83 -14.24 6.34
N HIS A 95 20.61 -13.23 5.97
CA HIS A 95 22.04 -13.19 6.28
C HIS A 95 22.32 -13.10 7.79
N GLY A 96 23.07 -14.07 8.30
CA GLY A 96 23.42 -14.19 9.71
C GLY A 96 22.37 -14.86 10.59
N VAL A 97 21.20 -15.26 10.07
CA VAL A 97 20.20 -15.98 10.88
C VAL A 97 19.60 -17.19 10.19
N LYS A 98 19.44 -18.24 10.98
CA LYS A 98 18.71 -19.46 10.65
C LYS A 98 17.32 -19.43 11.30
N ILE A 99 16.32 -19.95 10.58
CA ILE A 99 15.00 -20.22 11.15
C ILE A 99 15.15 -21.44 12.08
N VAL A 100 14.70 -21.33 13.33
CA VAL A 100 14.77 -22.41 14.34
C VAL A 100 13.38 -22.66 14.89
N PRO A 101 12.67 -23.73 14.44
CA PRO A 101 11.31 -24.00 14.88
C PRO A 101 11.17 -24.13 16.40
N LEU A 102 10.11 -23.54 16.97
CA LEU A 102 9.72 -23.79 18.36
C LEU A 102 8.83 -25.05 18.45
N PRO A 103 8.93 -25.85 19.53
CA PRO A 103 7.96 -26.91 19.81
C PRO A 103 6.50 -26.41 19.87
N GLU A 104 6.31 -25.15 20.25
CA GLU A 104 5.01 -24.51 20.41
C GLU A 104 4.54 -23.72 19.17
N GLU A 105 5.33 -23.60 18.09
CA GLU A 105 4.91 -22.79 16.92
C GLU A 105 3.74 -23.42 16.13
N ARG A 106 2.98 -22.57 15.43
CA ARG A 106 1.98 -23.04 14.47
C ARG A 106 1.97 -22.21 13.19
N TYR A 107 1.30 -22.73 12.17
CA TYR A 107 1.24 -22.09 10.86
C TYR A 107 -0.05 -21.28 10.73
N VAL A 108 0.09 -19.96 10.55
CA VAL A 108 -1.01 -18.99 10.41
C VAL A 108 -0.93 -18.44 8.98
N GLY A 109 -1.98 -18.65 8.18
CA GLY A 109 -1.97 -18.27 6.76
C GLY A 109 -0.82 -18.92 5.94
N GLY A 110 -0.35 -20.11 6.35
CA GLY A 110 0.78 -20.80 5.73
C GLY A 110 2.17 -20.32 6.18
N ARG A 111 2.28 -19.45 7.18
CA ARG A 111 3.56 -18.95 7.72
C ARG A 111 3.75 -19.34 9.19
N PRO A 112 4.97 -19.68 9.66
CA PRO A 112 5.22 -19.96 11.07
C PRO A 112 4.94 -18.73 11.94
N PHE A 113 4.31 -18.97 13.09
CA PHE A 113 3.91 -17.99 14.09
C PHE A 113 4.30 -18.48 15.51
N PRO A 114 5.16 -17.75 16.24
CA PRO A 114 6.03 -16.67 15.73
C PRO A 114 7.08 -17.21 14.76
N LEU A 115 7.60 -16.37 13.87
CA LEU A 115 8.83 -16.72 13.13
C LEU A 115 10.01 -16.66 14.10
N THR A 116 10.66 -17.80 14.36
CA THR A 116 11.80 -17.84 15.30
C THR A 116 13.13 -17.86 14.56
N LEU A 117 13.98 -16.88 14.86
CA LEU A 117 15.29 -16.65 14.25
C LEU A 117 16.39 -16.75 15.30
N SER A 118 17.46 -17.47 14.97
CA SER A 118 18.68 -17.55 15.78
C SER A 118 19.91 -17.22 14.94
N PRO A 119 21.00 -16.72 15.54
CA PRO A 119 22.23 -16.47 14.81
C PRO A 119 22.77 -17.75 14.17
N ASP A 120 23.27 -17.64 12.95
CA ASP A 120 24.09 -18.66 12.29
C ASP A 120 25.60 -18.42 12.55
N SER A 121 26.44 -19.33 12.06
CA SER A 121 27.90 -19.30 12.25
C SER A 121 28.62 -18.14 11.56
N SER A 122 27.99 -17.42 10.63
CA SER A 122 28.59 -16.27 9.93
C SER A 122 28.56 -14.98 10.77
N VAL A 123 27.75 -14.95 11.83
CA VAL A 123 27.65 -13.84 12.79
C VAL A 123 27.87 -14.29 14.24
N GLU A 124 28.48 -15.46 14.46
CA GLU A 124 28.76 -15.94 15.81
C GLU A 124 29.77 -15.02 16.52
N GLY A 125 29.28 -14.27 17.51
CA GLY A 125 30.02 -13.21 18.20
C GLY A 125 29.66 -11.79 17.78
N MET A 126 28.75 -11.58 16.82
CA MET A 126 28.23 -10.26 16.48
C MET A 126 27.19 -9.79 17.52
N GLU A 127 27.27 -8.51 17.90
CA GLU A 127 26.25 -7.85 18.73
C GLU A 127 24.90 -7.76 18.01
N LEU A 128 23.84 -8.16 18.72
CA LEU A 128 22.46 -8.15 18.22
C LEU A 128 22.02 -6.75 17.77
N THR A 129 22.47 -5.70 18.44
CA THR A 129 22.27 -4.29 18.05
C THR A 129 22.78 -4.00 16.64
N SER A 130 23.99 -4.47 16.29
CA SER A 130 24.61 -4.23 14.99
C SER A 130 23.88 -4.97 13.87
N TRP A 131 23.56 -6.26 14.10
CA TRP A 131 22.78 -7.06 13.15
C TRP A 131 21.36 -6.52 12.95
N GLY A 132 20.67 -6.16 14.05
CA GLY A 132 19.30 -5.63 14.02
C GLY A 132 19.18 -4.28 13.32
N LYS A 133 20.19 -3.41 13.45
CA LYS A 133 20.27 -2.15 12.70
C LYS A 133 20.42 -2.39 11.19
N ALA A 134 21.31 -3.28 10.79
CA ALA A 134 21.54 -3.64 9.38
C ALA A 134 20.30 -4.30 8.74
N ASN A 135 19.61 -5.16 9.49
CA ASN A 135 18.44 -5.93 9.04
C ASN A 135 17.10 -5.27 9.44
N SER A 136 17.11 -3.99 9.83
CA SER A 136 15.95 -3.26 10.36
C SER A 136 14.71 -3.31 9.46
N ARG A 137 14.88 -3.05 8.15
CA ARG A 137 13.79 -3.17 7.16
C ARG A 137 13.21 -4.59 7.09
N LEU A 138 14.09 -5.60 7.07
CA LEU A 138 13.68 -7.00 7.01
C LEU A 138 12.94 -7.42 8.28
N LEU A 139 13.41 -7.01 9.47
CA LEU A 139 12.71 -7.27 10.72
C LEU A 139 11.30 -6.65 10.75
N VAL A 140 11.12 -5.44 10.21
CA VAL A 140 9.80 -4.82 10.06
C VAL A 140 8.92 -5.56 9.03
N GLN A 141 9.48 -5.96 7.90
CA GLN A 141 8.79 -6.79 6.89
C GLN A 141 8.35 -8.14 7.47
N LEU A 142 9.17 -8.76 8.33
CA LEU A 142 8.85 -10.02 9.00
C LEU A 142 7.80 -9.85 10.11
N MET A 143 7.84 -8.77 10.91
CA MET A 143 6.75 -8.42 11.83
C MET A 143 5.42 -8.23 11.08
N CYS A 144 5.41 -7.51 9.97
CA CYS A 144 4.20 -7.32 9.16
C CYS A 144 3.71 -8.62 8.51
N SER A 145 4.61 -9.46 8.00
CA SER A 145 4.24 -10.67 7.24
C SER A 145 3.92 -11.91 8.10
N HIS A 146 4.49 -12.03 9.30
CA HIS A 146 4.23 -13.12 10.26
C HIS A 146 3.41 -12.69 11.48
N GLY A 147 3.25 -11.39 11.75
CA GLY A 147 2.60 -10.86 12.96
C GLY A 147 3.51 -10.86 14.19
N ALA A 148 4.30 -11.93 14.38
CA ALA A 148 5.27 -12.06 15.47
C ALA A 148 6.59 -12.68 14.99
N VAL A 149 7.71 -12.15 15.50
CA VAL A 149 9.08 -12.67 15.27
C VAL A 149 9.79 -12.80 16.62
N LEU A 150 10.39 -13.97 16.89
CA LEU A 150 11.22 -14.21 18.08
C LEU A 150 12.69 -14.28 17.68
N LEU A 151 13.54 -13.44 18.26
CA LEU A 151 14.99 -13.51 18.15
C LEU A 151 15.53 -14.24 19.38
N ARG A 152 16.17 -15.39 19.19
CA ARG A 152 16.59 -16.32 20.26
C ARG A 152 18.04 -16.80 20.10
N GLY A 153 18.78 -16.91 21.20
CA GLY A 153 20.12 -17.51 21.23
C GLY A 153 21.28 -16.57 20.89
N TRP A 154 21.05 -15.26 20.92
CA TRP A 154 22.09 -14.24 20.83
C TRP A 154 22.86 -14.18 22.17
N LYS A 155 24.17 -14.44 22.13
CA LYS A 155 25.00 -14.69 23.33
C LYS A 155 25.63 -13.45 23.97
N ALA A 156 25.60 -12.30 23.29
CA ALA A 156 26.31 -11.09 23.69
C ALA A 156 25.36 -10.03 24.26
N GLY A 157 25.81 -9.31 25.30
CA GLY A 157 25.21 -8.05 25.73
C GLY A 157 23.73 -8.05 26.11
N ALA A 158 23.20 -9.09 26.77
CA ALA A 158 21.78 -9.16 27.14
C ALA A 158 21.40 -8.24 28.33
N THR A 159 21.42 -6.91 28.12
CA THR A 159 21.02 -5.88 29.12
C THR A 159 19.94 -4.94 28.59
N ALA A 160 19.35 -4.14 29.48
CA ALA A 160 18.36 -3.11 29.14
C ALA A 160 18.90 -2.06 28.14
N GLU A 161 20.17 -1.71 28.24
CA GLU A 161 20.85 -0.70 27.42
C GLU A 161 20.98 -1.20 25.98
N ASN A 162 21.51 -2.40 25.78
CA ASN A 162 21.65 -3.04 24.47
C ASN A 162 20.28 -3.31 23.84
N PHE A 163 19.26 -3.71 24.63
CA PHE A 163 17.89 -3.78 24.13
C PHE A 163 17.39 -2.41 23.65
N SER A 164 17.69 -1.33 24.41
CA SER A 164 17.37 0.05 24.00
C SER A 164 18.05 0.45 22.70
N GLU A 165 19.34 0.13 22.52
CA GLU A 165 20.06 0.44 21.29
C GLU A 165 19.52 -0.37 20.10
N PHE A 166 19.22 -1.65 20.30
CA PHE A 166 18.61 -2.52 19.29
C PHE A 166 17.25 -1.96 18.81
N VAL A 167 16.30 -1.69 19.71
CA VAL A 167 14.97 -1.18 19.29
C VAL A 167 15.06 0.22 18.68
N ARG A 168 15.94 1.08 19.20
CA ARG A 168 16.23 2.39 18.59
C ARG A 168 16.92 2.23 17.23
N GLY A 169 17.61 1.13 16.97
CA GLY A 169 18.24 0.77 15.70
C GLY A 169 17.26 0.33 14.61
N LEU A 170 16.03 -0.07 14.95
CA LEU A 170 15.02 -0.57 13.99
C LEU A 170 14.42 0.52 13.08
N GLY A 171 14.71 1.80 13.32
CA GLY A 171 14.26 2.89 12.45
C GLY A 171 12.75 3.14 12.48
N LEU A 172 12.10 2.94 13.63
CA LEU A 172 10.67 3.20 13.85
C LEU A 172 10.44 4.56 14.54
N GLU A 173 9.24 5.14 14.41
CA GLU A 173 8.88 6.41 15.04
C GLU A 173 8.74 6.26 16.56
N THR A 174 9.32 7.19 17.32
CA THR A 174 9.24 7.20 18.79
C THR A 174 7.80 7.41 19.24
N PHE A 175 7.24 6.44 19.96
CA PHE A 175 5.85 6.49 20.42
C PHE A 175 5.72 7.06 21.84
N GLY A 176 4.74 7.95 22.06
CA GLY A 176 4.49 8.58 23.36
C GLY A 176 3.64 7.70 24.28
N MET A 177 3.99 7.62 25.58
CA MET A 177 3.32 6.72 26.53
C MET A 177 2.04 7.28 27.19
N GLY A 178 1.59 8.49 26.84
CA GLY A 178 0.61 9.28 27.63
C GLY A 178 -0.70 8.55 27.99
N CYS A 179 -1.27 7.78 27.05
CA CYS A 179 -2.53 7.06 27.29
C CYS A 179 -2.36 5.66 27.95
N SER A 180 -1.14 5.25 28.36
CA SER A 180 -0.94 3.91 28.93
C SER A 180 -1.63 3.72 30.29
N ALA A 181 -2.38 2.63 30.42
CA ALA A 181 -3.24 2.35 31.58
C ALA A 181 -2.54 1.62 32.74
N ALA A 182 -1.31 1.14 32.55
CA ALA A 182 -0.56 0.34 33.53
C ALA A 182 0.68 1.10 34.07
N PRO A 183 1.07 0.90 35.34
CA PRO A 183 2.32 1.43 35.87
C PRO A 183 3.52 0.78 35.17
N ARG A 184 4.53 1.61 34.84
CA ARG A 184 5.73 1.25 34.08
C ARG A 184 6.92 2.05 34.59
N THR A 185 7.96 1.37 35.02
CA THR A 185 9.23 1.96 35.44
C THR A 185 10.15 2.10 34.22
N ASN A 186 10.65 3.30 33.95
CA ASN A 186 11.64 3.55 32.91
C ASN A 186 13.00 2.95 33.32
N VAL A 187 13.65 2.17 32.44
CA VAL A 187 14.89 1.44 32.75
C VAL A 187 16.04 1.93 31.87
N ALA A 188 15.79 2.15 30.58
CA ALA A 188 16.75 2.68 29.62
C ALA A 188 16.00 3.49 28.53
N PRO A 189 16.68 4.26 27.66
CA PRO A 189 15.98 5.12 26.70
C PRO A 189 15.01 4.36 25.79
N ALA A 190 13.72 4.69 25.87
CA ALA A 190 12.61 3.99 25.21
C ALA A 190 12.37 2.53 25.68
N VAL A 191 12.89 2.12 26.85
CA VAL A 191 12.77 0.78 27.44
C VAL A 191 12.29 0.88 28.88
N PHE A 192 11.19 0.21 29.18
CA PHE A 192 10.52 0.23 30.47
C PHE A 192 10.15 -1.18 30.92
N THR A 193 9.71 -1.36 32.17
CA THR A 193 9.23 -2.65 32.68
C THR A 193 7.92 -3.08 32.01
N ALA A 194 7.84 -4.34 31.57
CA ALA A 194 6.54 -4.91 31.19
C ALA A 194 5.61 -4.96 32.41
N ASN A 195 4.30 -4.79 32.17
CA ASN A 195 3.25 -4.56 33.19
C ASN A 195 3.50 -5.29 34.53
N GLU A 196 3.69 -4.48 35.58
CA GLU A 196 4.19 -4.86 36.90
C GLU A 196 3.14 -5.55 37.81
N ALA A 197 1.94 -5.85 37.29
CA ALA A 197 0.89 -6.57 38.01
C ALA A 197 1.41 -7.88 38.68
N PRO A 198 0.88 -8.28 39.86
CA PRO A 198 1.52 -9.27 40.72
C PRO A 198 1.82 -10.65 40.06
N PRO A 199 2.87 -11.37 40.50
CA PRO A 199 3.24 -12.67 39.92
C PRO A 199 2.14 -13.75 39.98
N SER A 200 1.24 -13.66 40.96
CA SER A 200 0.06 -14.53 41.13
C SER A 200 -1.06 -14.24 40.13
N GLU A 201 -1.09 -13.06 39.53
CA GLU A 201 -2.18 -12.63 38.64
C GLU A 201 -1.87 -12.95 37.18
N LEU A 202 -2.93 -13.30 36.43
CA LEU A 202 -2.93 -13.39 34.98
C LEU A 202 -3.14 -11.99 34.40
N ILE A 203 -2.39 -11.61 33.36
CA ILE A 203 -2.79 -10.49 32.49
C ILE A 203 -3.49 -11.10 31.27
N PRO A 204 -4.81 -10.88 31.07
CA PRO A 204 -5.54 -11.50 29.96
C PRO A 204 -5.12 -10.95 28.59
N PHE A 205 -5.65 -11.57 27.54
CA PHE A 205 -5.38 -11.15 26.17
C PHE A 205 -5.94 -9.75 25.85
N HIS A 206 -5.09 -8.91 25.28
CA HIS A 206 -5.41 -7.56 24.81
C HIS A 206 -4.47 -7.15 23.66
N HIS A 207 -4.85 -6.08 22.96
CA HIS A 207 -3.92 -5.28 22.18
C HIS A 207 -3.36 -4.14 23.05
N GLU A 208 -2.10 -3.75 22.81
CA GLU A 208 -1.47 -2.67 23.57
C GLU A 208 -2.16 -1.34 23.25
N MET A 209 -2.58 -0.63 24.31
CA MET A 209 -3.25 0.68 24.24
C MET A 209 -4.53 0.68 23.37
N ALA A 210 -5.31 -0.41 23.38
CA ALA A 210 -6.49 -0.56 22.52
C ALA A 210 -7.64 0.44 22.77
N GLN A 211 -7.64 1.12 23.93
CA GLN A 211 -8.61 2.17 24.27
C GLN A 211 -8.18 3.58 23.83
N CYS A 212 -6.98 3.73 23.26
CA CYS A 212 -6.38 5.02 22.92
C CYS A 212 -6.57 5.37 21.43
N ASP A 213 -6.73 6.66 21.12
CA ASP A 213 -6.83 7.13 19.72
C ASP A 213 -5.49 6.96 18.99
N GLU A 214 -4.38 7.29 19.66
CA GLU A 214 -3.03 6.90 19.24
C GLU A 214 -2.62 5.58 19.90
N ARG A 215 -2.12 4.65 19.10
CA ARG A 215 -1.69 3.30 19.51
C ARG A 215 -0.37 2.94 18.84
N PRO A 216 0.53 2.19 19.49
CA PRO A 216 1.78 1.77 18.88
C PRO A 216 1.49 0.79 17.73
N ALA A 217 2.28 0.89 16.66
CA ALA A 217 2.23 -0.07 15.55
C ALA A 217 2.97 -1.37 15.92
N PHE A 218 4.05 -1.26 16.71
CA PHE A 218 4.87 -2.40 17.12
C PHE A 218 5.14 -2.38 18.63
N ILE A 219 5.22 -3.59 19.20
CA ILE A 219 5.60 -3.85 20.60
C ILE A 219 6.83 -4.75 20.57
N MET A 220 7.82 -4.48 21.41
CA MET A 220 8.95 -5.38 21.62
C MET A 220 9.03 -5.77 23.09
N PHE A 221 9.19 -7.06 23.36
CA PHE A 221 9.46 -7.62 24.69
C PHE A 221 10.85 -8.25 24.71
N PHE A 222 11.60 -8.01 25.78
CA PHE A 222 12.95 -8.55 25.97
C PHE A 222 13.05 -9.28 27.31
N CYS A 223 13.53 -10.53 27.29
CA CYS A 223 13.76 -11.30 28.51
C CYS A 223 15.18 -11.08 29.03
N GLU A 224 15.30 -10.13 29.96
CA GLU A 224 16.54 -9.87 30.69
C GLU A 224 16.78 -10.91 31.79
N LYS A 225 15.70 -11.47 32.37
CA LYS A 225 15.76 -12.60 33.31
C LYS A 225 14.51 -13.47 33.21
N GLU A 226 14.70 -14.74 32.88
CA GLU A 226 13.61 -15.73 32.80
C GLU A 226 12.95 -15.99 34.16
N ALA A 227 11.73 -16.51 34.14
CA ALA A 227 10.99 -16.90 35.33
C ALA A 227 11.49 -18.24 35.89
N ALA A 228 11.50 -18.40 37.21
CA ALA A 228 11.81 -19.69 37.84
C ALA A 228 10.78 -20.78 37.47
N ALA A 229 9.51 -20.39 37.35
CA ALA A 229 8.42 -21.19 36.77
C ALA A 229 7.34 -20.27 36.17
N GLY A 230 6.64 -20.76 35.14
CA GLY A 230 5.58 -20.02 34.45
C GLY A 230 6.07 -18.78 33.70
N GLY A 231 5.26 -17.73 33.67
CA GLY A 231 5.68 -16.40 33.25
C GLY A 231 5.95 -16.20 31.75
N ALA A 232 5.42 -17.06 30.89
CA ALA A 232 5.38 -16.81 29.45
C ALA A 232 4.67 -15.47 29.15
N THR A 233 4.86 -14.98 27.92
CA THR A 233 4.05 -13.90 27.33
C THR A 233 3.28 -14.50 26.16
N PRO A 234 2.12 -15.17 26.37
CA PRO A 234 1.45 -15.86 25.28
C PRO A 234 0.87 -14.91 24.25
N ILE A 235 0.87 -15.34 23.00
CA ILE A 235 0.42 -14.58 21.83
C ILE A 235 -0.59 -15.35 20.98
N ILE A 236 -1.49 -14.63 20.31
CA ILE A 236 -2.48 -15.20 19.38
C ILE A 236 -2.80 -14.23 18.22
N PRO A 237 -3.02 -14.71 16.98
CA PRO A 237 -3.45 -13.86 15.86
C PRO A 237 -4.90 -13.37 16.06
N SER A 238 -5.09 -12.07 16.03
CA SER A 238 -6.37 -11.40 16.31
C SER A 238 -7.40 -11.60 15.19
N ASP A 239 -6.96 -11.94 13.98
CA ASP A 239 -7.83 -12.30 12.85
C ASP A 239 -8.46 -13.69 13.03
N GLU A 240 -7.76 -14.64 13.65
CA GLU A 240 -8.36 -15.92 14.02
C GLU A 240 -9.39 -15.77 15.15
N VAL A 241 -9.18 -14.83 16.08
CA VAL A 241 -10.15 -14.50 17.13
C VAL A 241 -11.43 -13.91 16.54
N ALA A 242 -11.30 -12.96 15.61
CA ALA A 242 -12.43 -12.41 14.86
C ALA A 242 -13.15 -13.49 14.03
N MET A 243 -12.40 -14.32 13.29
CA MET A 243 -12.94 -15.42 12.49
C MET A 243 -13.70 -16.45 13.36
N TYR A 244 -13.16 -16.82 14.52
CA TYR A 244 -13.83 -17.73 15.45
C TYR A 244 -15.12 -17.13 16.00
N LEU A 245 -15.08 -15.87 16.48
CA LEU A 245 -16.26 -15.15 16.95
C LEU A 245 -17.35 -15.06 15.87
N ARG A 246 -16.97 -14.71 14.62
CA ARG A 246 -17.87 -14.69 13.45
C ARG A 246 -18.48 -16.05 13.14
N ALA A 247 -17.69 -17.12 13.16
CA ALA A 247 -18.15 -18.46 12.82
C ALA A 247 -18.98 -19.13 13.92
N ARG A 248 -18.62 -18.89 15.19
CA ARG A 248 -19.18 -19.60 16.36
C ARG A 248 -20.35 -18.86 17.02
N HIS A 249 -20.33 -17.53 17.00
CA HIS A 249 -21.33 -16.64 17.63
C HIS A 249 -21.72 -15.45 16.71
N PRO A 250 -22.20 -15.70 15.47
CA PRO A 250 -22.37 -14.67 14.45
C PRO A 250 -23.25 -13.48 14.87
N ALA A 251 -24.26 -13.68 15.72
CA ALA A 251 -25.11 -12.61 16.24
C ALA A 251 -24.35 -11.64 17.17
N VAL A 252 -23.47 -12.18 18.02
CA VAL A 252 -22.61 -11.39 18.92
C VAL A 252 -21.56 -10.65 18.10
N ALA A 253 -20.97 -11.32 17.10
CA ALA A 253 -20.05 -10.71 16.14
C ALA A 253 -20.69 -9.55 15.35
N ALA A 254 -21.97 -9.68 14.96
CA ALA A 254 -22.71 -8.61 14.28
C ALA A 254 -22.86 -7.37 15.17
N LYS A 255 -23.38 -7.52 16.40
CA LYS A 255 -23.54 -6.41 17.35
C LYS A 255 -22.21 -5.72 17.69
N LEU A 256 -21.14 -6.50 17.90
CA LEU A 256 -19.81 -5.98 18.19
C LEU A 256 -19.15 -5.24 17.01
N ALA A 257 -19.56 -5.53 15.78
CA ALA A 257 -19.15 -4.78 14.59
C ALA A 257 -20.04 -3.55 14.32
N GLU A 258 -21.34 -3.62 14.63
CA GLU A 258 -22.30 -2.53 14.40
C GLU A 258 -22.20 -1.42 15.46
N HIS A 259 -22.15 -1.79 16.74
CA HIS A 259 -22.16 -0.84 17.85
C HIS A 259 -20.77 -0.65 18.47
N GLY A 260 -19.90 -1.66 18.41
CA GLY A 260 -18.70 -1.70 19.24
C GLY A 260 -19.03 -1.82 20.73
N VAL A 261 -18.12 -1.35 21.59
CA VAL A 261 -18.21 -1.43 23.05
C VAL A 261 -17.88 -0.11 23.73
N ARG A 262 -18.29 0.03 25.00
CA ARG A 262 -17.76 1.04 25.92
C ARG A 262 -17.18 0.34 27.14
N TYR A 263 -16.09 0.90 27.64
CA TYR A 263 -15.42 0.45 28.86
C TYR A 263 -15.98 1.23 30.06
N VAL A 264 -16.42 0.52 31.09
CA VAL A 264 -16.91 1.08 32.35
C VAL A 264 -15.85 0.81 33.42
N ARG A 265 -15.44 1.85 34.16
CA ARG A 265 -14.40 1.72 35.21
C ARG A 265 -14.71 2.65 36.38
N VAL A 266 -14.33 2.24 37.58
CA VAL A 266 -14.28 3.09 38.79
C VAL A 266 -12.83 3.25 39.20
N MET A 267 -12.31 4.47 39.09
CA MET A 267 -10.92 4.80 39.38
C MET A 267 -10.83 5.57 40.71
N PRO A 268 -9.90 5.22 41.60
CA PRO A 268 -9.72 5.91 42.87
C PRO A 268 -9.14 7.32 42.64
N SER A 269 -9.16 8.15 43.68
CA SER A 269 -8.48 9.46 43.71
C SER A 269 -6.95 9.34 43.77
N GLU A 270 -6.43 8.35 44.50
CA GLU A 270 -5.00 8.06 44.63
C GLU A 270 -4.68 6.61 44.19
N ASN A 271 -3.43 6.35 43.76
CA ASN A 271 -3.06 5.06 43.16
C ASN A 271 -3.13 3.90 44.17
N ASP A 272 -3.98 2.91 43.86
CA ASP A 272 -4.13 1.68 44.64
C ASP A 272 -3.21 0.57 44.11
N LEU A 273 -2.03 0.42 44.73
CA LEU A 273 -1.05 -0.61 44.36
C LEU A 273 -1.49 -2.05 44.69
N SER A 274 -2.64 -2.25 45.35
CA SER A 274 -3.22 -3.58 45.59
C SER A 274 -4.17 -4.06 44.49
N SER A 275 -4.61 -3.16 43.60
CA SER A 275 -5.52 -3.49 42.49
C SER A 275 -4.77 -3.65 41.15
N PRO A 276 -5.11 -4.66 40.33
CA PRO A 276 -4.56 -4.79 38.97
C PRO A 276 -4.96 -3.64 38.03
N ILE A 277 -5.93 -2.81 38.42
CA ILE A 277 -6.40 -1.63 37.70
C ILE A 277 -6.44 -0.38 38.59
N GLY A 278 -5.64 -0.31 39.66
CA GLY A 278 -5.68 0.76 40.66
C GLY A 278 -5.12 2.13 40.26
N LYS A 279 -4.80 2.36 38.98
CA LYS A 279 -4.40 3.69 38.46
C LYS A 279 -5.50 4.71 38.76
N SER A 280 -5.15 5.79 39.45
CA SER A 280 -6.11 6.82 39.86
C SER A 280 -6.58 7.69 38.69
N TRP A 281 -7.72 8.36 38.85
CA TRP A 281 -8.22 9.26 37.81
C TRP A 281 -7.27 10.44 37.54
N ARG A 282 -6.56 10.92 38.58
CA ARG A 282 -5.54 11.97 38.46
C ARG A 282 -4.44 11.59 37.45
N VAL A 283 -3.93 10.37 37.56
CA VAL A 283 -2.86 9.86 36.68
C VAL A 283 -3.43 9.30 35.37
N ALA A 284 -4.72 8.96 35.33
CA ALA A 284 -5.40 8.53 34.09
C ALA A 284 -5.68 9.69 33.13
N PHE A 285 -6.01 10.87 33.65
CA PHE A 285 -6.38 12.07 32.87
C PHE A 285 -5.38 13.23 32.97
N GLU A 286 -4.19 12.99 33.53
CA GLU A 286 -3.13 13.99 33.77
C GLU A 286 -3.63 15.24 34.53
N ALA A 287 -4.52 15.02 35.51
CA ALA A 287 -5.31 16.05 36.17
C ALA A 287 -4.99 16.20 37.67
N SER A 288 -4.78 17.45 38.11
CA SER A 288 -4.52 17.80 39.53
C SER A 288 -5.80 18.00 40.34
N ASN A 289 -6.95 18.21 39.68
CA ASN A 289 -8.25 18.46 40.30
C ASN A 289 -9.40 17.95 39.42
N GLU A 290 -10.61 17.95 39.98
CA GLU A 290 -11.82 17.43 39.33
C GLU A 290 -12.10 18.14 38.00
N ALA A 291 -12.05 19.47 37.95
CA ALA A 291 -12.34 20.25 36.75
C ALA A 291 -11.35 19.98 35.59
N GLU A 292 -10.08 19.71 35.89
CA GLU A 292 -9.10 19.25 34.88
C GLU A 292 -9.44 17.86 34.34
N ALA A 293 -9.87 16.93 35.19
CA ALA A 293 -10.30 15.60 34.76
C ALA A 293 -11.58 15.68 33.91
N GLU A 294 -12.54 16.53 34.27
CA GLU A 294 -13.74 16.78 33.45
C GLU A 294 -13.38 17.39 32.08
N ALA A 295 -12.43 18.31 32.04
CA ALA A 295 -11.93 18.90 30.80
C ALA A 295 -11.17 17.90 29.90
N ALA A 296 -10.55 16.87 30.48
CA ALA A 296 -9.97 15.75 29.75
C ALA A 296 -11.06 14.79 29.23
N MET A 297 -11.91 14.26 30.12
CA MET A 297 -12.98 13.31 29.74
C MET A 297 -13.92 13.86 28.67
N LYS A 298 -14.28 15.15 28.75
CA LYS A 298 -15.09 15.86 27.76
C LYS A 298 -14.43 15.97 26.39
N ARG A 299 -13.10 16.06 26.34
CA ARG A 299 -12.28 16.06 25.11
C ARG A 299 -12.27 14.66 24.47
N ASP A 300 -12.14 13.65 25.31
CA ASP A 300 -11.98 12.25 24.89
C ASP A 300 -13.33 11.55 24.59
N GLY A 301 -14.46 12.23 24.80
CA GLY A 301 -15.81 11.69 24.61
C GLY A 301 -16.27 10.70 25.69
N THR A 302 -15.58 10.69 26.83
CA THR A 302 -15.90 9.86 28.01
C THR A 302 -16.96 10.57 28.85
N SER A 303 -17.97 9.84 29.33
CA SER A 303 -18.91 10.33 30.35
C SER A 303 -18.52 9.84 31.74
N TRP A 304 -18.95 10.56 32.78
CA TRP A 304 -18.48 10.32 34.14
C TRP A 304 -19.52 10.62 35.23
N GLU A 305 -19.20 10.14 36.43
CA GLU A 305 -20.00 10.22 37.64
C GLU A 305 -19.04 10.23 38.86
N TRP A 306 -19.03 11.31 39.63
CA TRP A 306 -18.27 11.41 40.87
C TRP A 306 -18.97 10.63 41.99
N LEU A 307 -18.25 9.72 42.64
CA LEU A 307 -18.78 8.85 43.69
C LEU A 307 -18.42 9.37 45.09
N ALA A 308 -19.21 8.95 46.09
CA ALA A 308 -18.92 9.22 47.49
C ALA A 308 -17.53 8.66 47.88
N GLY A 309 -16.63 9.54 48.30
CA GLY A 309 -15.22 9.23 48.60
C GLY A 309 -14.20 9.85 47.64
N GLY A 310 -14.64 10.48 46.54
CA GLY A 310 -13.74 11.08 45.54
C GLY A 310 -13.25 10.11 44.46
N ASP A 311 -13.82 8.90 44.44
CA ASP A 311 -13.70 7.95 43.33
C ASP A 311 -14.46 8.47 42.11
N LEU A 312 -13.96 8.15 40.92
CA LEU A 312 -14.53 8.57 39.65
C LEU A 312 -14.99 7.36 38.84
N ARG A 313 -16.29 7.24 38.60
CA ARG A 313 -16.84 6.29 37.64
C ARG A 313 -16.83 6.91 36.25
N THR A 314 -16.33 6.17 35.26
CA THR A 314 -16.26 6.59 33.85
C THR A 314 -16.88 5.55 32.92
N VAL A 315 -17.39 6.02 31.79
CA VAL A 315 -17.84 5.22 30.65
C VAL A 315 -17.25 5.83 29.38
N SER A 316 -16.43 5.06 28.65
CA SER A 316 -15.74 5.57 27.46
C SER A 316 -16.72 5.99 26.34
N LYS A 317 -16.20 6.74 25.36
CA LYS A 317 -16.80 6.79 24.01
C LYS A 317 -16.95 5.36 23.42
N PRO A 318 -17.83 5.15 22.42
CA PRO A 318 -17.88 3.89 21.69
C PRO A 318 -16.52 3.62 21.04
N MET A 319 -15.97 2.43 21.28
CA MET A 319 -14.75 1.94 20.66
C MET A 319 -15.07 0.71 19.81
N PRO A 320 -14.51 0.57 18.60
CA PRO A 320 -14.66 -0.64 17.80
C PRO A 320 -14.22 -1.90 18.57
N ALA A 321 -14.97 -2.99 18.44
CA ALA A 321 -14.56 -4.31 18.94
C ALA A 321 -14.00 -5.21 17.84
N LEU A 322 -14.52 -5.08 16.62
CA LEU A 322 -14.00 -5.69 15.39
C LEU A 322 -13.53 -4.56 14.45
N VAL A 323 -12.37 -4.73 13.82
CA VAL A 323 -11.73 -3.72 12.96
C VAL A 323 -11.12 -4.40 11.74
N THR A 324 -11.32 -3.88 10.53
CA THR A 324 -10.55 -4.32 9.36
C THR A 324 -9.13 -3.73 9.40
N GLU A 325 -8.11 -4.56 9.59
CA GLU A 325 -6.72 -4.15 9.60
C GLU A 325 -6.25 -3.82 8.17
N PRO A 326 -5.83 -2.57 7.88
CA PRO A 326 -5.69 -2.09 6.51
C PRO A 326 -4.46 -2.62 5.76
N ARG A 327 -3.43 -3.13 6.45
CA ARG A 327 -2.27 -3.76 5.80
C ARG A 327 -2.57 -5.18 5.33
N ARG A 328 -3.47 -5.87 6.02
CA ARG A 328 -3.80 -7.29 5.78
C ARG A 328 -5.14 -7.52 5.10
N GLY A 329 -6.03 -6.51 5.09
CA GLY A 329 -7.40 -6.64 4.57
C GLY A 329 -8.29 -7.59 5.38
N LYS A 330 -7.89 -7.91 6.61
CA LYS A 330 -8.57 -8.88 7.49
C LYS A 330 -9.29 -8.17 8.64
N GLU A 331 -10.47 -8.67 9.02
CA GLU A 331 -11.08 -8.31 10.29
C GLU A 331 -10.25 -8.89 11.45
N VAL A 332 -9.97 -8.07 12.47
CA VAL A 332 -9.24 -8.42 13.69
C VAL A 332 -10.06 -8.02 14.92
N PHE A 333 -9.92 -8.76 16.02
CA PHE A 333 -10.55 -8.49 17.31
C PHE A 333 -9.77 -7.42 18.09
N PHE A 334 -9.54 -6.26 17.48
CA PHE A 334 -8.70 -5.19 18.05
C PHE A 334 -9.42 -4.46 19.18
N ASN A 335 -9.32 -5.00 20.40
CA ASN A 335 -9.93 -4.44 21.61
C ASN A 335 -9.25 -4.97 22.90
N SER A 336 -9.87 -4.64 24.05
CA SER A 336 -9.53 -5.11 25.39
C SER A 336 -10.75 -5.72 26.12
N VAL A 337 -11.77 -6.21 25.39
CA VAL A 337 -13.04 -6.72 25.95
C VAL A 337 -12.79 -7.88 26.91
N ILE A 338 -12.00 -8.88 26.51
CA ILE A 338 -11.65 -10.03 27.36
C ILE A 338 -10.82 -9.57 28.58
N ALA A 339 -9.89 -8.63 28.40
CA ALA A 339 -9.10 -8.08 29.50
C ALA A 339 -9.93 -7.29 30.53
N ALA A 340 -10.99 -6.61 30.10
CA ALA A 340 -11.97 -6.01 31.01
C ALA A 340 -12.81 -7.08 31.72
N MET A 341 -13.42 -8.00 30.95
CA MET A 341 -14.32 -9.04 31.48
C MET A 341 -13.64 -10.07 32.40
N GLN A 342 -12.32 -10.24 32.31
CA GLN A 342 -11.56 -11.15 33.18
C GLN A 342 -10.69 -10.43 34.21
N GLY A 343 -10.10 -9.28 33.86
CA GLY A 343 -9.04 -8.64 34.65
C GLY A 343 -9.43 -7.36 35.39
N TRP A 344 -10.56 -6.71 35.08
CA TRP A 344 -10.95 -5.45 35.72
C TRP A 344 -11.71 -5.71 37.04
N LYS A 345 -11.01 -6.33 37.99
CA LYS A 345 -11.55 -6.79 39.27
C LYS A 345 -10.82 -6.16 40.44
N ASP A 346 -11.53 -5.43 41.28
CA ASP A 346 -11.10 -5.00 42.61
C ASP A 346 -12.31 -4.71 43.52
N SER A 347 -12.13 -4.00 44.62
CA SER A 347 -13.21 -3.58 45.52
C SER A 347 -14.19 -2.57 44.90
N ARG A 348 -13.82 -1.92 43.81
CA ARG A 348 -14.57 -0.85 43.13
C ARG A 348 -15.13 -1.30 41.78
N ASN A 349 -14.57 -2.35 41.17
CA ASN A 349 -14.88 -2.81 39.82
C ASN A 349 -15.32 -4.28 39.76
N ASP A 350 -16.46 -4.52 39.11
CA ASP A 350 -17.00 -5.84 38.78
C ASP A 350 -16.76 -6.13 37.28
N PRO A 351 -15.94 -7.14 36.92
CA PRO A 351 -15.65 -7.46 35.53
C PRO A 351 -16.88 -7.72 34.65
N LYS A 352 -17.97 -8.23 35.24
CA LYS A 352 -19.24 -8.49 34.51
C LYS A 352 -20.00 -7.21 34.15
N LYS A 353 -19.55 -6.06 34.66
CA LYS A 353 -20.09 -4.72 34.39
C LYS A 353 -19.08 -3.80 33.70
N ALA A 354 -17.86 -4.28 33.45
CA ALA A 354 -16.76 -3.49 32.87
C ALA A 354 -16.93 -3.21 31.37
N ILE A 355 -17.83 -3.91 30.69
CA ILE A 355 -18.18 -3.73 29.27
C ILE A 355 -19.70 -3.56 29.11
N ILE A 356 -20.08 -2.59 28.27
CA ILE A 356 -21.40 -2.45 27.68
C ILE A 356 -21.25 -2.27 26.16
N LEU A 357 -22.32 -2.42 25.37
CA LEU A 357 -22.30 -2.13 23.94
C LEU A 357 -22.20 -0.63 23.66
N GLY A 358 -21.77 -0.24 22.45
CA GLY A 358 -21.54 1.17 22.09
C GLY A 358 -22.78 2.06 22.13
N ASP A 359 -23.97 1.48 21.95
CA ASP A 359 -25.28 2.13 22.12
C ASP A 359 -25.60 2.45 23.60
N GLY A 360 -24.87 1.84 24.54
CA GLY A 360 -25.08 1.95 25.99
C GLY A 360 -25.83 0.77 26.61
N SER A 361 -26.25 -0.23 25.84
CA SER A 361 -26.97 -1.39 26.36
C SER A 361 -26.04 -2.39 27.07
N PRO A 362 -26.47 -3.02 28.18
CA PRO A 362 -25.66 -4.02 28.88
C PRO A 362 -25.57 -5.32 28.07
N LEU A 363 -24.44 -6.02 28.16
CA LEU A 363 -24.30 -7.37 27.60
C LEU A 363 -25.29 -8.34 28.26
N THR A 364 -25.96 -9.14 27.44
CA THR A 364 -26.82 -10.24 27.90
C THR A 364 -25.98 -11.44 28.37
N ALA A 365 -26.62 -12.37 29.09
CA ALA A 365 -25.95 -13.59 29.56
C ALA A 365 -25.36 -14.43 28.41
N ASP A 366 -26.06 -14.51 27.27
CA ASP A 366 -25.59 -15.26 26.09
C ASP A 366 -24.40 -14.59 25.41
N GLU A 367 -24.35 -13.25 25.39
CA GLU A 367 -23.20 -12.48 24.86
C GLU A 367 -21.99 -12.59 25.78
N ILE A 368 -22.19 -12.61 27.09
CA ILE A 368 -21.13 -12.87 28.07
C ILE A 368 -20.58 -14.30 27.88
N ALA A 369 -21.45 -15.31 27.79
CA ALA A 369 -21.05 -16.70 27.59
C ALA A 369 -20.33 -16.91 26.23
N ALA A 370 -20.73 -16.20 25.18
CA ALA A 370 -20.03 -16.20 23.89
C ALA A 370 -18.62 -15.61 23.99
N LEU A 371 -18.44 -14.53 24.74
CA LEU A 371 -17.13 -13.90 24.97
C LEU A 371 -16.24 -14.75 25.92
N GLU A 372 -16.84 -15.48 26.87
CA GLU A 372 -16.14 -16.49 27.69
C GLU A 372 -15.66 -17.69 26.83
N ASP A 373 -16.47 -18.19 25.89
CA ASP A 373 -16.08 -19.25 24.92
C ASP A 373 -14.98 -18.76 23.95
N VAL A 374 -15.03 -17.51 23.51
CA VAL A 374 -13.93 -16.87 22.76
C VAL A 374 -12.65 -16.82 23.61
N ALA A 375 -12.73 -16.43 24.88
CA ALA A 375 -11.56 -16.37 25.76
C ALA A 375 -10.94 -17.77 26.02
N GLU A 376 -11.76 -18.81 26.17
CA GLU A 376 -11.29 -20.19 26.29
C GLU A 376 -10.66 -20.70 24.99
N MET A 377 -11.24 -20.37 23.82
CA MET A 377 -10.61 -20.62 22.52
C MET A 377 -9.25 -19.92 22.42
N MET A 378 -9.15 -18.65 22.85
CA MET A 378 -7.89 -17.91 22.87
C MET A 378 -6.86 -18.56 23.80
N HIS A 379 -7.27 -19.01 24.98
CA HIS A 379 -6.39 -19.73 25.90
C HIS A 379 -5.88 -21.04 25.28
N ARG A 380 -6.76 -21.82 24.64
CA ARG A 380 -6.41 -23.10 23.98
C ARG A 380 -5.58 -22.95 22.70
N SER A 381 -5.65 -21.81 22.01
CA SER A 381 -5.05 -21.59 20.69
C SER A 381 -3.85 -20.63 20.69
N ARG A 382 -3.43 -20.19 21.89
CA ARG A 382 -2.24 -19.35 22.11
C ARG A 382 -0.95 -20.09 21.79
N ILE A 383 0.08 -19.33 21.44
CA ILE A 383 1.47 -19.79 21.54
C ILE A 383 2.07 -19.25 22.83
N ALA A 384 2.55 -20.15 23.69
CA ALA A 384 3.11 -19.85 25.01
C ALA A 384 4.45 -20.57 25.19
N PHE A 385 5.50 -20.05 24.54
CA PHE A 385 6.86 -20.59 24.69
C PHE A 385 7.47 -20.16 26.04
N LYS A 386 8.34 -21.01 26.62
CA LYS A 386 9.16 -20.58 27.77
C LYS A 386 10.17 -19.53 27.28
N TRP A 387 10.20 -18.37 27.93
CA TRP A 387 11.25 -17.36 27.78
C TRP A 387 12.63 -17.91 28.18
N GLN A 388 13.67 -17.49 27.47
CA GLN A 388 15.09 -17.65 27.77
C GLN A 388 15.73 -16.27 27.93
N GLN A 389 16.74 -16.15 28.79
CA GLN A 389 17.50 -14.90 28.90
C GLN A 389 18.16 -14.54 27.55
N GLY A 390 17.99 -13.29 27.10
CA GLY A 390 18.48 -12.79 25.82
C GLY A 390 17.45 -12.81 24.68
N ASP A 391 16.30 -13.46 24.85
CA ASP A 391 15.23 -13.46 23.84
C ASP A 391 14.64 -12.05 23.62
N ILE A 392 14.37 -11.70 22.36
CA ILE A 392 13.51 -10.55 21.99
C ILE A 392 12.32 -11.04 21.15
N LEU A 393 11.10 -10.80 21.64
CA LEU A 393 9.86 -10.98 20.88
C LEU A 393 9.42 -9.65 20.28
N LEU A 394 9.26 -9.62 18.96
CA LEU A 394 8.83 -8.48 18.16
C LEU A 394 7.40 -8.73 17.64
N LEU A 395 6.46 -7.83 17.93
CA LEU A 395 5.04 -7.98 17.60
C LEU A 395 4.53 -6.80 16.77
N ASP A 396 3.75 -7.10 15.73
CA ASP A 396 2.82 -6.15 15.12
C ASP A 396 1.56 -6.04 15.98
N ASN A 397 1.38 -4.90 16.65
CA ASN A 397 0.26 -4.68 17.56
C ASN A 397 -1.08 -4.80 16.84
N ALA A 398 -1.21 -4.51 15.55
CA ALA A 398 -2.52 -4.57 14.88
C ALA A 398 -2.96 -6.02 14.58
N ALA A 399 -2.05 -6.99 14.59
CA ALA A 399 -2.36 -8.38 14.27
C ALA A 399 -2.29 -9.34 15.46
N VAL A 400 -1.55 -9.01 16.52
CA VAL A 400 -1.27 -9.96 17.62
C VAL A 400 -1.82 -9.45 18.94
N MET A 401 -2.70 -10.24 19.56
CA MET A 401 -3.06 -10.08 20.97
C MET A 401 -2.02 -10.79 21.85
N HIS A 402 -1.72 -10.20 23.00
CA HIS A 402 -0.74 -10.76 23.94
C HIS A 402 -1.27 -10.76 25.38
N SER A 403 -0.65 -11.58 26.23
CA SER A 403 -1.06 -11.82 27.63
C SER A 403 0.18 -12.09 28.51
N ARG A 404 0.01 -12.25 29.83
CA ARG A 404 1.08 -12.70 30.76
C ARG A 404 0.56 -13.82 31.65
N GLU A 405 1.26 -14.95 31.66
CA GLU A 405 0.98 -16.05 32.60
C GLU A 405 1.47 -15.74 34.03
N THR A 406 0.89 -16.40 35.01
CA THR A 406 1.36 -16.37 36.41
C THR A 406 2.78 -16.95 36.51
N PHE A 407 3.55 -16.52 37.51
CA PHE A 407 4.96 -16.92 37.62
C PHE A 407 5.50 -16.96 39.03
N THR A 408 6.54 -17.78 39.22
CA THR A 408 7.39 -17.74 40.41
C THR A 408 8.58 -16.79 40.16
N PRO A 409 8.76 -15.73 40.97
CA PRO A 409 9.93 -14.85 40.88
C PRO A 409 11.27 -15.60 41.11
N PRO A 410 12.40 -15.06 40.64
CA PRO A 410 12.55 -13.81 39.89
C PRO A 410 12.08 -13.95 38.44
N ARG A 411 11.68 -12.83 37.83
CA ARG A 411 11.41 -12.66 36.39
C ARG A 411 11.63 -11.18 36.05
N ARG A 412 12.31 -10.85 34.95
CA ARG A 412 12.41 -9.48 34.44
C ARG A 412 12.26 -9.51 32.92
N VAL A 413 11.13 -8.99 32.45
CA VAL A 413 10.84 -8.78 31.03
C VAL A 413 10.64 -7.28 30.84
N LEU A 414 11.42 -6.70 29.94
CA LEU A 414 11.32 -5.30 29.57
C LEU A 414 10.48 -5.15 28.29
N ALA A 415 9.97 -3.95 28.05
CA ALA A 415 9.12 -3.64 26.93
C ALA A 415 9.50 -2.31 26.27
N SER A 416 9.12 -2.15 25.01
CA SER A 416 9.33 -0.94 24.20
C SER A 416 8.16 -0.77 23.21
N LEU A 417 7.72 0.47 22.99
CA LEU A 417 6.60 0.81 22.09
C LEU A 417 7.09 1.69 20.93
N TRP A 418 6.63 1.39 19.72
CA TRP A 418 7.03 2.11 18.52
C TRP A 418 5.85 2.36 17.57
N GLY A 419 5.91 3.51 16.90
CA GLY A 419 5.02 3.88 15.80
C GLY A 419 5.39 3.15 14.49
N PRO A 420 4.87 3.63 13.34
CA PRO A 420 5.29 3.12 12.03
C PRO A 420 6.78 3.43 11.75
N PRO A 421 7.35 2.97 10.62
CA PRO A 421 8.71 3.33 10.21
C PRO A 421 8.96 4.85 10.17
N ASP A 422 10.14 5.27 10.65
CA ASP A 422 10.53 6.67 10.80
C ASP A 422 11.20 7.22 9.53
N ASP A 423 10.37 7.81 8.69
CA ASP A 423 10.76 8.47 7.45
C ASP A 423 11.73 9.65 7.63
N ARG A 424 11.88 10.14 8.87
CA ARG A 424 12.68 11.33 9.22
C ARG A 424 14.14 10.97 9.47
N ARG A 425 14.45 9.71 9.83
CA ARG A 425 15.81 9.25 10.14
C ARG A 425 16.78 9.30 8.96
N GLY A 426 16.28 9.34 7.72
CA GLY A 426 17.08 9.66 6.54
C GLY A 426 17.75 11.05 6.59
N ARG A 427 17.33 11.94 7.51
CA ARG A 427 17.84 13.32 7.64
C ARG A 427 18.79 13.55 8.83
N SER A 428 18.86 12.64 9.80
CA SER A 428 19.47 12.96 11.11
C SER A 428 20.97 12.62 11.24
N ALA A 429 21.52 11.75 10.37
CA ALA A 429 22.92 11.30 10.44
C ALA A 429 23.96 12.30 9.87
N ARG A 430 23.64 13.60 9.78
CA ARG A 430 24.49 14.64 9.14
C ARG A 430 24.72 15.91 9.98
N ALA A 431 24.45 15.87 11.29
CA ALA A 431 24.46 17.07 12.14
C ALA A 431 25.26 16.94 13.47
N SER A 432 26.44 16.31 13.46
CA SER A 432 27.33 16.27 14.64
C SER A 432 28.83 16.11 14.34
N SER A 433 29.33 16.69 13.24
CA SER A 433 30.76 16.93 13.01
C SER A 433 30.96 18.29 12.34
N GLY A 434 31.73 19.18 12.95
CA GLY A 434 31.84 20.57 12.51
C GLY A 434 32.67 20.77 11.24
N GLY A 435 32.13 21.52 10.28
CA GLY A 435 32.82 21.98 9.07
C GLY A 435 32.16 23.24 8.56
N ASN A 436 32.87 24.38 8.59
CA ASN A 436 32.30 25.69 8.25
C ASN A 436 32.38 25.93 6.73
N GLY A 437 31.23 26.02 6.04
CA GLY A 437 31.21 26.28 4.59
C GLY A 437 29.81 26.39 3.96
N ASN A 438 29.55 27.55 3.35
CA ASN A 438 28.47 27.89 2.42
C ASN A 438 27.01 27.46 2.71
N THR A 439 26.19 28.45 3.03
CA THR A 439 24.72 28.38 2.98
C THR A 439 24.21 28.32 1.53
N HIS A 440 23.38 27.33 1.20
CA HIS A 440 22.44 27.42 0.08
C HIS A 440 21.02 27.68 0.61
N PRO A 441 20.36 28.79 0.26
CA PRO A 441 19.00 29.06 0.70
C PRO A 441 17.98 28.37 -0.22
N ASN A 442 17.12 27.50 0.33
CA ASN A 442 15.88 27.14 -0.36
C ASN A 442 14.79 26.68 0.62
N GLY A 443 13.95 27.62 1.06
CA GLY A 443 12.79 27.36 1.92
C GLY A 443 11.58 26.81 1.14
N GLY A 444 11.80 25.86 0.24
CA GLY A 444 10.76 25.24 -0.57
C GLY A 444 9.94 24.23 0.23
N ALA A 445 8.61 24.23 0.05
CA ALA A 445 7.75 23.19 0.59
C ALA A 445 8.07 21.83 -0.08
N SER A 446 8.09 20.75 0.70
CA SER A 446 8.38 19.42 0.19
C SER A 446 7.27 18.89 -0.72
N VAL A 447 7.65 18.27 -1.84
CA VAL A 447 6.73 17.56 -2.75
C VAL A 447 5.82 16.61 -1.96
N PRO A 448 4.48 16.70 -2.09
CA PRO A 448 3.55 15.80 -1.44
C PRO A 448 3.77 14.34 -1.82
N MET A 449 3.51 13.44 -0.86
CA MET A 449 3.66 11.99 -1.02
C MET A 449 2.27 11.35 -0.99
N LEU A 450 1.79 10.87 -2.13
CA LEU A 450 0.48 10.24 -2.27
C LEU A 450 0.55 8.80 -1.79
N ARG A 451 -0.25 8.45 -0.77
CA ARG A 451 -0.22 7.13 -0.13
C ARG A 451 -1.11 6.14 -0.90
N LEU A 452 -0.52 5.03 -1.35
CA LEU A 452 -1.23 3.94 -2.01
C LEU A 452 -1.92 3.00 -1.00
N LYS A 453 -2.78 2.12 -1.49
CA LYS A 453 -3.39 1.03 -0.68
C LYS A 453 -2.35 0.10 -0.05
N SER A 454 -1.26 -0.19 -0.75
CA SER A 454 -0.05 -0.89 -0.26
C SER A 454 0.72 -0.13 0.83
N HIS A 455 0.38 1.15 1.06
CA HIS A 455 1.05 2.12 1.93
C HIS A 455 2.40 2.64 1.43
N ASP A 456 2.90 2.11 0.31
CA ASP A 456 3.92 2.76 -0.50
C ASP A 456 3.48 4.18 -0.88
N ARG A 457 4.45 5.06 -1.13
CA ARG A 457 4.22 6.50 -1.32
C ARG A 457 4.79 7.01 -2.63
N LEU A 458 3.90 7.43 -3.52
CA LEU A 458 4.19 8.03 -4.80
C LEU A 458 4.47 9.54 -4.65
N PRO A 459 5.65 10.06 -5.03
CA PRO A 459 5.88 11.50 -5.11
C PRO A 459 4.93 12.14 -6.12
N ALA A 460 4.19 13.17 -5.67
CA ALA A 460 3.17 13.85 -6.48
C ALA A 460 3.74 14.64 -7.68
N VAL A 461 5.06 14.83 -7.74
CA VAL A 461 5.75 15.45 -8.87
C VAL A 461 6.85 14.50 -9.33
N GLY A 462 6.68 13.94 -10.54
CA GLY A 462 7.63 13.03 -11.18
C GLY A 462 8.16 13.57 -12.50
N PHE A 463 9.15 12.89 -13.06
CA PHE A 463 9.84 13.25 -14.28
C PHE A 463 9.45 12.30 -15.41
N GLY A 464 8.72 12.81 -16.40
CA GLY A 464 8.31 12.03 -17.57
C GLY A 464 9.44 11.86 -18.56
N LEU A 465 9.64 10.64 -19.09
CA LEU A 465 10.77 10.31 -19.97
C LEU A 465 10.38 10.07 -21.44
N TRP A 466 9.08 10.16 -21.77
CA TRP A 466 8.60 10.07 -23.16
C TRP A 466 9.22 11.15 -24.05
N LYS A 467 9.69 10.74 -25.23
CA LYS A 467 10.43 11.58 -26.19
C LYS A 467 11.67 12.28 -25.61
N THR A 468 12.28 11.77 -24.55
CA THR A 468 13.62 12.21 -24.12
C THR A 468 14.66 11.50 -25.00
N PRO A 469 15.43 12.22 -25.84
CA PRO A 469 16.40 11.60 -26.75
C PRO A 469 17.47 10.81 -26.00
N ARG A 470 17.85 9.64 -26.52
CA ARG A 470 18.69 8.65 -25.81
C ARG A 470 20.05 9.25 -25.42
N ASP A 471 20.65 9.99 -26.34
CA ASP A 471 21.93 10.70 -26.22
C ASP A 471 22.02 11.71 -25.07
N VAL A 472 20.88 12.24 -24.59
CA VAL A 472 20.80 13.15 -23.43
C VAL A 472 19.99 12.58 -22.27
N CYS A 473 19.52 11.33 -22.37
CA CYS A 473 18.55 10.78 -21.42
C CYS A 473 19.16 10.50 -20.03
N ALA A 474 20.37 9.92 -19.99
CA ALA A 474 21.08 9.67 -18.73
C ALA A 474 21.38 10.98 -17.99
N ASP A 475 21.86 12.00 -18.69
CA ASP A 475 22.14 13.32 -18.11
C ASP A 475 20.87 14.03 -17.63
N ALA A 476 19.76 13.93 -18.38
CA ALA A 476 18.47 14.47 -17.96
C ALA A 476 17.95 13.80 -16.68
N VAL A 477 18.17 12.49 -16.50
CA VAL A 477 17.83 11.76 -15.27
C VAL A 477 18.73 12.18 -14.10
N VAL A 478 20.05 12.28 -14.30
CA VAL A 478 20.98 12.78 -13.27
C VAL A 478 20.62 14.22 -12.87
N ALA A 479 20.30 15.09 -13.82
CA ALA A 479 19.87 16.46 -13.56
C ALA A 479 18.54 16.53 -12.79
N ALA A 480 17.56 15.67 -13.11
CA ALA A 480 16.30 15.57 -12.37
C ALA A 480 16.53 15.10 -10.92
N ILE A 481 17.30 14.03 -10.71
CA ILE A 481 17.62 13.51 -9.37
C ILE A 481 18.40 14.56 -8.55
N SER A 482 19.33 15.28 -9.18
CA SER A 482 20.10 16.39 -8.60
C SER A 482 19.24 17.61 -8.24
N ALA A 483 18.19 17.89 -9.03
CA ALA A 483 17.22 18.94 -8.74
C ALA A 483 16.31 18.58 -7.55
N GLY A 484 16.17 17.29 -7.24
CA GLY A 484 15.36 16.76 -6.13
C GLY A 484 14.20 15.87 -6.55
N TYR A 485 14.07 15.52 -7.85
CA TYR A 485 13.09 14.52 -8.26
C TYR A 485 13.37 13.17 -7.59
N ARG A 486 12.27 12.49 -7.25
CA ARG A 486 12.27 11.14 -6.68
C ARG A 486 11.22 10.22 -7.34
N HIS A 487 10.60 10.64 -8.43
CA HIS A 487 9.69 9.83 -9.25
C HIS A 487 10.11 9.95 -10.72
N LEU A 488 10.38 8.82 -11.36
CA LEU A 488 10.75 8.69 -12.77
C LEU A 488 9.69 7.86 -13.49
N ASP A 489 9.12 8.38 -14.57
CA ASP A 489 8.11 7.69 -15.37
C ASP A 489 8.69 7.23 -16.72
N CYS A 490 8.91 5.92 -16.83
CA CYS A 490 9.52 5.21 -17.94
C CYS A 490 8.46 4.37 -18.68
N ALA A 491 8.83 3.79 -19.81
CA ALA A 491 8.08 2.70 -20.47
C ALA A 491 8.97 2.02 -21.50
N CYS A 492 8.72 0.73 -21.75
CA CYS A 492 9.27 -0.03 -22.88
C CYS A 492 9.22 0.77 -24.19
N ASP A 493 8.03 1.27 -24.56
CA ASP A 493 7.75 2.03 -25.79
C ASP A 493 8.59 3.32 -25.94
N TYR A 494 9.08 3.91 -24.86
CA TYR A 494 9.87 5.15 -24.94
C TYR A 494 11.28 4.92 -25.50
N GLY A 495 11.71 3.66 -25.62
CA GLY A 495 12.95 3.25 -26.28
C GLY A 495 14.24 3.78 -25.65
N ASN A 496 14.17 4.24 -24.39
CA ASN A 496 15.25 4.89 -23.66
C ASN A 496 15.49 4.33 -22.25
N GLU A 497 14.80 3.25 -21.83
CA GLU A 497 14.94 2.66 -20.48
C GLU A 497 16.40 2.30 -20.13
N ALA A 498 17.20 1.89 -21.11
CA ALA A 498 18.63 1.62 -20.92
C ALA A 498 19.45 2.85 -20.47
N GLN A 499 19.14 4.02 -21.04
CA GLN A 499 19.80 5.29 -20.67
C GLN A 499 19.20 5.88 -19.38
N VAL A 500 17.94 5.58 -19.06
CA VAL A 500 17.36 5.86 -17.75
C VAL A 500 18.07 5.06 -16.66
N GLY A 501 18.32 3.77 -16.89
CA GLY A 501 19.09 2.91 -15.98
C GLY A 501 20.52 3.38 -15.78
N GLU A 502 21.19 3.83 -16.86
CA GLU A 502 22.50 4.47 -16.75
C GLU A 502 22.46 5.74 -15.88
N GLY A 503 21.47 6.62 -16.07
CA GLY A 503 21.30 7.83 -15.28
C GLY A 503 20.97 7.56 -13.80
N ILE A 504 20.16 6.53 -13.52
CA ILE A 504 19.88 6.05 -12.16
C ILE A 504 21.16 5.53 -11.50
N ARG A 505 21.90 4.64 -12.20
CA ARG A 505 23.15 4.07 -11.69
C ARG A 505 24.18 5.16 -11.41
N ARG A 506 24.42 6.08 -12.35
CA ARG A 506 25.29 7.25 -12.16
C ARG A 506 24.90 8.06 -10.92
N ALA A 507 23.62 8.38 -10.75
CA ALA A 507 23.17 9.15 -9.59
C ALA A 507 23.29 8.41 -8.24
N ILE A 508 23.31 7.07 -8.25
CA ILE A 508 23.60 6.24 -7.07
C ILE A 508 25.11 6.16 -6.81
N ASP A 509 25.92 5.93 -7.85
CA ASP A 509 27.39 5.88 -7.79
C ASP A 509 27.98 7.23 -7.33
N GLU A 510 27.40 8.35 -7.77
CA GLU A 510 27.71 9.72 -7.35
C GLU A 510 27.16 10.09 -5.96
N GLY A 511 26.36 9.21 -5.33
CA GLY A 511 25.82 9.41 -3.98
C GLY A 511 24.70 10.46 -3.86
N LEU A 512 24.07 10.83 -4.98
CA LEU A 512 22.98 11.83 -5.04
C LEU A 512 21.64 11.26 -4.49
N VAL A 513 21.50 9.93 -4.54
CA VAL A 513 20.29 9.19 -4.16
C VAL A 513 20.66 7.73 -3.82
N ARG A 514 19.78 7.00 -3.13
CA ARG A 514 19.83 5.53 -3.06
C ARG A 514 18.61 4.94 -3.75
N ARG A 515 18.67 3.70 -4.23
CA ARG A 515 17.58 3.08 -4.99
C ARG A 515 16.22 3.17 -4.30
N GLU A 516 16.15 3.00 -2.97
CA GLU A 516 14.88 3.05 -2.24
C GLU A 516 14.30 4.47 -2.03
N GLU A 517 15.04 5.53 -2.38
CA GLU A 517 14.47 6.89 -2.44
C GLU A 517 13.78 7.18 -3.78
N LEU A 518 14.08 6.40 -4.82
CA LEU A 518 13.47 6.57 -6.14
C LEU A 518 12.18 5.74 -6.25
N TRP A 519 11.16 6.37 -6.79
CA TRP A 519 10.00 5.72 -7.38
C TRP A 519 10.24 5.56 -8.88
N VAL A 520 10.42 4.34 -9.36
CA VAL A 520 10.58 4.04 -10.79
C VAL A 520 9.33 3.36 -11.31
N THR A 521 8.63 4.03 -12.22
CA THR A 521 7.47 3.49 -12.96
C THR A 521 7.94 2.99 -14.32
N SER A 522 7.51 1.81 -14.74
CA SER A 522 7.59 1.33 -16.13
C SER A 522 6.24 0.73 -16.58
N LYS A 523 6.12 0.36 -17.86
CA LYS A 523 4.84 -0.01 -18.50
C LYS A 523 4.98 -1.20 -19.43
N LEU A 524 4.10 -2.20 -19.23
CA LEU A 524 3.86 -3.34 -20.11
C LEU A 524 3.26 -2.83 -21.43
N TRP A 525 3.92 -3.10 -22.55
CA TRP A 525 3.44 -2.73 -23.88
C TRP A 525 2.44 -3.73 -24.46
N ASN A 526 1.60 -3.24 -25.37
CA ASN A 526 0.42 -3.89 -25.96
C ASN A 526 0.75 -5.28 -26.57
N THR A 527 1.97 -5.46 -27.09
CA THR A 527 2.46 -6.73 -27.68
C THR A 527 2.71 -7.85 -26.66
N TYR A 528 2.71 -7.53 -25.36
CA TYR A 528 3.14 -8.43 -24.28
C TYR A 528 2.00 -8.79 -23.31
N HIS A 529 0.75 -8.58 -23.72
CA HIS A 529 -0.44 -8.79 -22.87
C HIS A 529 -0.75 -10.25 -22.53
N SER A 530 -0.35 -11.21 -23.37
CA SER A 530 -0.52 -12.64 -23.07
C SER A 530 0.21 -12.99 -21.77
N ALA A 531 -0.41 -13.78 -20.90
CA ALA A 531 0.12 -14.03 -19.54
C ALA A 531 1.57 -14.58 -19.51
N GLU A 532 1.98 -15.33 -20.53
CA GLU A 532 3.34 -15.86 -20.70
C GLU A 532 4.40 -14.77 -21.02
N HIS A 533 3.99 -13.63 -21.59
CA HIS A 533 4.87 -12.53 -21.99
C HIS A 533 5.03 -11.46 -20.90
N VAL A 534 4.08 -11.33 -19.96
CA VAL A 534 4.05 -10.23 -18.98
C VAL A 534 5.29 -10.19 -18.08
N GLU A 535 5.73 -11.33 -17.54
CA GLU A 535 6.95 -11.39 -16.73
C GLU A 535 8.23 -11.19 -17.55
N MET A 536 8.24 -11.69 -18.79
CA MET A 536 9.37 -11.53 -19.70
C MET A 536 9.56 -10.06 -20.11
N ALA A 537 8.48 -9.32 -20.37
CA ALA A 537 8.48 -7.88 -20.59
C ALA A 537 8.92 -7.10 -19.33
N CYS A 538 8.39 -7.45 -18.15
CA CYS A 538 8.80 -6.83 -16.89
C CYS A 538 10.31 -7.01 -16.63
N ARG A 539 10.83 -8.22 -16.81
CA ARG A 539 12.26 -8.53 -16.67
C ARG A 539 13.14 -7.82 -17.69
N LYS A 540 12.64 -7.56 -18.91
CA LYS A 540 13.37 -6.76 -19.91
C LYS A 540 13.51 -5.30 -19.48
N SER A 541 12.42 -4.66 -19.04
CA SER A 541 12.47 -3.29 -18.50
C SER A 541 13.38 -3.22 -17.26
N LEU A 542 13.33 -4.20 -16.35
CA LEU A 542 14.25 -4.30 -15.20
C LEU A 542 15.73 -4.40 -15.64
N SER A 543 16.03 -5.23 -16.64
CA SER A 543 17.38 -5.38 -17.19
C SER A 543 17.92 -4.09 -17.82
N ASP A 544 17.08 -3.34 -18.55
CA ASP A 544 17.49 -2.09 -19.19
C ASP A 544 17.67 -0.97 -18.15
N LEU A 545 16.70 -0.83 -17.23
CA LEU A 545 16.75 0.09 -16.10
C LEU A 545 17.87 -0.25 -15.09
N GLN A 546 18.52 -1.41 -15.20
CA GLN A 546 19.55 -1.91 -14.27
C GLN A 546 19.02 -2.01 -12.81
N LEU A 547 17.80 -2.54 -12.63
CA LEU A 547 17.09 -2.63 -11.35
C LEU A 547 16.63 -4.05 -11.02
N ASP A 548 16.63 -4.41 -9.74
CA ASP A 548 16.01 -5.66 -9.25
C ASP A 548 14.48 -5.61 -9.22
N TYR A 549 13.91 -4.42 -9.04
CA TYR A 549 12.46 -4.17 -8.97
C TYR A 549 12.07 -2.78 -9.52
N VAL A 550 10.83 -2.63 -10.00
CA VAL A 550 10.16 -1.33 -10.21
C VAL A 550 9.18 -1.05 -9.08
N ASP A 551 8.99 0.23 -8.74
CA ASP A 551 8.04 0.63 -7.71
C ASP A 551 6.59 0.54 -8.23
N LEU A 552 6.42 0.70 -9.55
CA LEU A 552 5.14 0.58 -10.25
C LEU A 552 5.32 -0.03 -11.65
N TYR A 553 4.52 -1.04 -11.99
CA TYR A 553 4.39 -1.54 -13.37
C TYR A 553 2.94 -1.38 -13.87
N LEU A 554 2.76 -0.69 -15.00
CA LEU A 554 1.44 -0.37 -15.55
C LEU A 554 1.14 -1.17 -16.82
N VAL A 555 -0.11 -1.59 -17.03
CA VAL A 555 -0.59 -1.95 -18.38
C VAL A 555 -0.74 -0.67 -19.20
N HIS A 556 -0.03 -0.49 -20.32
CA HIS A 556 0.06 0.82 -20.99
C HIS A 556 -1.21 1.23 -21.73
N PHE A 557 -1.94 0.29 -22.34
CA PHE A 557 -3.25 0.52 -22.96
C PHE A 557 -4.15 -0.71 -22.77
N PRO A 558 -5.50 -0.60 -22.81
CA PRO A 558 -6.42 -1.71 -22.52
C PRO A 558 -6.66 -2.68 -23.69
N PHE A 559 -5.72 -2.83 -24.62
CA PHE A 559 -5.83 -3.76 -25.75
C PHE A 559 -4.50 -4.45 -26.05
N ALA A 560 -4.57 -5.64 -26.64
CA ALA A 560 -3.41 -6.45 -26.97
C ALA A 560 -3.12 -6.43 -28.49
N THR A 561 -1.84 -6.37 -28.83
CA THR A 561 -1.34 -6.50 -30.22
C THR A 561 -0.50 -7.75 -30.40
N ARG A 562 -0.27 -8.14 -31.66
CA ARG A 562 0.54 -9.29 -32.05
C ARG A 562 1.94 -9.24 -31.41
N TYR A 563 2.35 -10.34 -30.78
CA TYR A 563 3.64 -10.45 -30.09
C TYR A 563 4.83 -10.27 -31.04
N VAL A 564 5.82 -9.48 -30.60
CA VAL A 564 7.08 -9.22 -31.30
C VAL A 564 8.25 -9.57 -30.36
N PRO A 565 9.14 -10.52 -30.74
CA PRO A 565 10.34 -10.85 -29.96
C PRO A 565 11.31 -9.67 -29.82
N PHE A 566 11.99 -9.56 -28.68
CA PHE A 566 12.96 -8.48 -28.42
C PHE A 566 14.12 -8.47 -29.42
N GLU A 567 14.55 -9.66 -29.85
CA GLU A 567 15.64 -9.90 -30.79
C GLU A 567 15.26 -9.49 -32.23
N ALA A 568 13.96 -9.38 -32.51
CA ALA A 568 13.45 -8.87 -33.78
C ALA A 568 13.31 -7.35 -33.74
N ARG A 569 12.65 -6.78 -32.71
CA ARG A 569 12.49 -5.33 -32.55
C ARG A 569 12.14 -4.94 -31.11
N TYR A 570 12.91 -4.00 -30.54
CA TYR A 570 12.64 -3.42 -29.21
C TYR A 570 13.05 -1.92 -29.18
N PRO A 571 12.12 -0.99 -28.86
CA PRO A 571 10.68 -1.21 -28.64
C PRO A 571 9.98 -1.74 -29.89
N PRO A 572 8.85 -2.47 -29.75
CA PRO A 572 8.09 -3.01 -30.88
C PRO A 572 7.02 -2.03 -31.42
N GLU A 573 6.81 -0.89 -30.76
CA GLU A 573 5.96 0.22 -31.25
C GLU A 573 4.52 -0.22 -31.64
N TRP A 574 3.87 0.50 -32.55
CA TRP A 574 2.45 0.30 -32.90
C TRP A 574 2.20 -0.65 -34.09
N ILE A 575 3.12 -0.65 -35.07
CA ILE A 575 3.05 -1.48 -36.27
C ILE A 575 3.68 -2.84 -35.95
N TYR A 576 3.08 -3.94 -36.42
CA TYR A 576 3.64 -5.28 -36.20
C TYR A 576 4.89 -5.53 -37.07
N ASP A 577 4.74 -5.39 -38.38
CA ASP A 577 5.80 -5.52 -39.38
C ASP A 577 5.93 -4.22 -40.20
N PRO A 578 6.97 -3.39 -39.95
CA PRO A 578 7.23 -2.17 -40.70
C PRO A 578 7.66 -2.37 -42.15
N ASP A 579 8.19 -3.54 -42.51
CA ASP A 579 8.70 -3.87 -43.85
C ASP A 579 7.65 -4.58 -44.73
N ALA A 580 6.46 -4.88 -44.17
CA ALA A 580 5.35 -5.46 -44.89
C ALA A 580 4.86 -4.58 -46.06
N PRO A 581 4.32 -5.15 -47.16
CA PRO A 581 3.78 -4.37 -48.28
C PRO A 581 2.64 -3.41 -47.91
N VAL A 582 1.95 -3.69 -46.81
CA VAL A 582 1.03 -2.78 -46.11
C VAL A 582 1.34 -2.92 -44.62
N PRO A 583 2.19 -2.04 -44.04
CA PRO A 583 2.48 -2.05 -42.62
C PRO A 583 1.20 -1.72 -41.85
N GLN A 584 0.88 -2.49 -40.80
CA GLN A 584 -0.36 -2.35 -40.05
C GLN A 584 -0.20 -2.70 -38.57
N LEU A 585 -1.15 -2.25 -37.75
CA LEU A 585 -1.34 -2.74 -36.38
C LEU A 585 -2.17 -4.03 -36.40
N GLU A 586 -1.69 -5.08 -35.71
CA GLU A 586 -2.42 -6.34 -35.59
C GLU A 586 -2.93 -6.56 -34.17
N LEU A 587 -4.25 -6.53 -33.97
CA LEU A 587 -4.91 -6.84 -32.70
C LEU A 587 -4.96 -8.35 -32.43
N VAL A 588 -4.89 -8.75 -31.16
CA VAL A 588 -5.11 -10.14 -30.72
C VAL A 588 -6.10 -10.19 -29.55
N PRO A 589 -6.98 -11.21 -29.48
CA PRO A 589 -8.03 -11.30 -28.47
C PRO A 589 -7.50 -11.86 -27.14
N VAL A 590 -6.73 -11.06 -26.39
CA VAL A 590 -6.29 -11.40 -25.01
C VAL A 590 -7.21 -10.70 -24.00
N PRO A 591 -7.95 -11.44 -23.15
CA PRO A 591 -8.77 -10.82 -22.10
C PRO A 591 -7.93 -10.11 -21.04
N LEU A 592 -8.31 -8.88 -20.67
CA LEU A 592 -7.58 -8.07 -19.68
C LEU A 592 -7.40 -8.79 -18.33
N HIS A 593 -8.33 -9.66 -17.94
CA HIS A 593 -8.23 -10.44 -16.70
C HIS A 593 -7.10 -11.49 -16.72
N GLU A 594 -6.64 -11.93 -17.89
CA GLU A 594 -5.48 -12.82 -18.02
C GLU A 594 -4.18 -12.03 -17.89
N THR A 595 -4.09 -10.88 -18.58
CA THR A 595 -2.99 -9.91 -18.41
C THR A 595 -2.86 -9.49 -16.95
N TRP A 596 -3.99 -9.19 -16.27
CA TRP A 596 -3.96 -8.73 -14.90
C TRP A 596 -3.49 -9.79 -13.90
N ARG A 597 -3.96 -11.04 -14.01
CA ARG A 597 -3.46 -12.15 -13.16
C ARG A 597 -1.94 -12.36 -13.32
N ALA A 598 -1.40 -12.13 -14.51
CA ALA A 598 0.04 -12.17 -14.74
C ALA A 598 0.77 -10.95 -14.13
N MET A 599 0.16 -9.74 -14.15
CA MET A 599 0.66 -8.57 -13.42
C MET A 599 0.66 -8.81 -11.89
N GLU A 600 -0.38 -9.42 -11.33
CA GLU A 600 -0.48 -9.80 -9.92
C GLU A 600 0.66 -10.76 -9.50
N ALA A 601 1.04 -11.68 -10.39
CA ALA A 601 2.17 -12.58 -10.17
C ALA A 601 3.54 -11.85 -10.13
N LEU A 602 3.68 -10.66 -10.74
CA LEU A 602 4.90 -9.84 -10.61
C LEU A 602 5.09 -9.32 -9.19
N VAL A 603 4.00 -8.94 -8.53
CA VAL A 603 4.00 -8.48 -7.13
C VAL A 603 4.35 -9.64 -6.20
N GLY A 604 3.76 -10.82 -6.42
CA GLY A 604 4.11 -12.05 -5.69
C GLY A 604 5.57 -12.51 -5.88
N LYS A 605 6.27 -11.99 -6.90
CA LYS A 605 7.69 -12.26 -7.20
C LYS A 605 8.62 -11.08 -6.85
N GLY A 606 8.10 -9.98 -6.31
CA GLY A 606 8.87 -8.78 -5.95
C GLY A 606 9.38 -7.94 -7.13
N LEU A 607 9.07 -8.31 -8.38
CA LEU A 607 9.54 -7.62 -9.60
C LEU A 607 8.92 -6.22 -9.76
N ALA A 608 7.69 -6.07 -9.29
CA ALA A 608 6.99 -4.79 -9.19
C ALA A 608 6.38 -4.67 -7.80
N ARG A 609 6.65 -3.59 -7.05
CA ARG A 609 6.03 -3.36 -5.74
C ARG A 609 4.54 -3.09 -5.84
N ASN A 610 4.15 -2.33 -6.87
CA ASN A 610 2.78 -1.96 -7.17
C ASN A 610 2.48 -2.23 -8.65
N ILE A 611 1.21 -2.48 -8.95
CA ILE A 611 0.70 -2.63 -10.32
C ILE A 611 -0.47 -1.69 -10.56
N GLY A 612 -0.70 -1.33 -11.82
CA GLY A 612 -1.77 -0.40 -12.19
C GLY A 612 -2.11 -0.42 -13.67
N MET A 613 -2.99 0.50 -14.06
CA MET A 613 -3.47 0.66 -15.44
C MET A 613 -3.07 2.03 -15.99
N CYS A 614 -2.96 2.13 -17.31
CA CYS A 614 -2.90 3.38 -18.04
C CYS A 614 -4.01 3.42 -19.11
N ASN A 615 -4.46 4.63 -19.47
CA ASN A 615 -5.44 4.87 -20.54
C ASN A 615 -6.77 4.09 -20.41
N VAL A 616 -7.42 4.10 -19.23
CA VAL A 616 -8.73 3.44 -18.99
C VAL A 616 -9.76 4.35 -18.30
N GLY A 617 -11.04 4.12 -18.62
CA GLY A 617 -12.18 4.78 -18.00
C GLY A 617 -12.82 4.01 -16.84
N CYS A 618 -13.87 4.60 -16.25
CA CYS A 618 -14.58 4.01 -15.10
C CYS A 618 -15.22 2.64 -15.38
N GLN A 619 -15.58 2.35 -16.64
CA GLN A 619 -16.19 1.08 -17.03
C GLN A 619 -15.18 -0.07 -16.87
N THR A 620 -14.02 0.05 -17.54
CA THR A 620 -12.92 -0.92 -17.48
C THR A 620 -12.43 -1.13 -16.05
N LEU A 621 -12.30 -0.05 -15.26
CA LEU A 621 -11.89 -0.17 -13.85
C LEU A 621 -12.95 -0.87 -13.00
N ARG A 622 -14.25 -0.64 -13.25
CA ARG A 622 -15.33 -1.34 -12.52
C ARG A 622 -15.38 -2.82 -12.87
N ASP A 623 -15.20 -3.19 -14.14
CA ASP A 623 -15.06 -4.59 -14.58
C ASP A 623 -13.85 -5.26 -13.91
N MET A 624 -12.69 -4.62 -14.00
CA MET A 624 -11.42 -5.08 -13.43
C MET A 624 -11.50 -5.36 -11.92
N MET A 625 -12.18 -4.49 -11.16
CA MET A 625 -12.41 -4.67 -9.72
C MET A 625 -13.29 -5.88 -9.36
N THR A 626 -13.89 -6.60 -10.33
CA THR A 626 -14.64 -7.85 -10.08
C THR A 626 -13.76 -9.10 -10.04
N TYR A 627 -12.57 -9.07 -10.66
CA TYR A 627 -11.66 -10.23 -10.74
C TYR A 627 -10.24 -9.98 -10.22
N ALA A 628 -9.85 -8.72 -9.97
CA ALA A 628 -8.57 -8.37 -9.38
C ALA A 628 -8.48 -8.82 -7.91
N ALA A 629 -7.51 -9.68 -7.59
CA ALA A 629 -7.13 -10.03 -6.23
C ALA A 629 -6.23 -8.94 -5.62
N ILE A 630 -5.40 -8.29 -6.43
CA ILE A 630 -4.71 -7.04 -6.10
C ILE A 630 -5.34 -5.94 -6.97
N PRO A 631 -6.09 -4.98 -6.40
CA PRO A 631 -6.67 -3.89 -7.18
C PRO A 631 -5.56 -2.96 -7.71
N PRO A 632 -5.76 -2.27 -8.85
CA PRO A 632 -4.77 -1.34 -9.38
C PRO A 632 -4.47 -0.24 -8.35
N ALA A 633 -3.20 -0.10 -7.97
CA ALA A 633 -2.79 0.88 -6.96
C ALA A 633 -2.72 2.30 -7.56
N VAL A 634 -2.39 2.38 -8.86
CA VAL A 634 -2.31 3.63 -9.63
C VAL A 634 -3.07 3.50 -10.95
N LEU A 635 -3.75 4.57 -11.33
CA LEU A 635 -4.22 4.83 -12.69
C LEU A 635 -3.37 5.96 -13.30
N GLN A 636 -2.82 5.76 -14.50
CA GLN A 636 -2.19 6.83 -15.26
C GLN A 636 -3.07 7.23 -16.46
N VAL A 637 -3.33 8.52 -16.65
CA VAL A 637 -4.19 9.03 -17.73
C VAL A 637 -3.77 10.42 -18.16
N GLU A 638 -4.16 10.83 -19.37
CA GLU A 638 -4.03 12.22 -19.81
C GLU A 638 -4.85 13.12 -18.89
N LEU A 639 -4.21 14.10 -18.24
CA LEU A 639 -4.89 14.99 -17.31
C LEU A 639 -4.25 16.38 -17.30
N HIS A 640 -5.01 17.35 -17.80
CA HIS A 640 -4.67 18.76 -17.90
C HIS A 640 -5.96 19.58 -17.89
N VAL A 641 -5.87 20.92 -17.86
CA VAL A 641 -7.03 21.80 -17.65
C VAL A 641 -8.14 21.68 -18.70
N TYR A 642 -7.84 21.25 -19.92
CA TYR A 642 -8.84 20.98 -20.97
C TYR A 642 -9.43 19.54 -20.98
N ASN A 643 -8.96 18.66 -20.09
CA ASN A 643 -9.42 17.28 -19.94
C ASN A 643 -9.34 16.86 -18.47
N GLN A 644 -10.29 17.34 -17.65
CA GLN A 644 -10.15 17.30 -16.19
C GLN A 644 -10.67 16.01 -15.55
N GLN A 645 -11.42 15.20 -16.30
CA GLN A 645 -11.94 13.87 -15.97
C GLN A 645 -12.52 13.72 -14.53
N PRO A 646 -13.40 14.64 -14.04
CA PRO A 646 -13.79 14.70 -12.63
C PRO A 646 -14.53 13.46 -12.11
N ASN A 647 -15.29 12.77 -12.96
CA ASN A 647 -15.96 11.51 -12.61
C ASN A 647 -14.96 10.36 -12.41
N LEU A 648 -13.88 10.33 -13.19
CA LEU A 648 -12.82 9.31 -13.09
C LEU A 648 -12.00 9.52 -11.82
N LEU A 649 -11.60 10.77 -11.51
CA LEU A 649 -10.91 11.10 -10.26
C LEU A 649 -11.75 10.72 -9.02
N ARG A 650 -13.05 11.03 -9.05
CA ARG A 650 -13.96 10.66 -7.96
C ARG A 650 -14.01 9.14 -7.76
N PHE A 651 -14.23 8.37 -8.83
CA PHE A 651 -14.25 6.91 -8.78
C PHE A 651 -12.92 6.33 -8.28
N CYS A 652 -11.78 6.84 -8.76
CA CYS A 652 -10.46 6.39 -8.31
C CYS A 652 -10.25 6.64 -6.82
N ARG A 653 -10.56 7.84 -6.34
CA ARG A 653 -10.47 8.20 -4.91
C ARG A 653 -11.38 7.34 -4.03
N GLU A 654 -12.62 7.11 -4.45
CA GLU A 654 -13.58 6.22 -3.76
C GLU A 654 -13.09 4.77 -3.68
N ASN A 655 -12.32 4.32 -4.67
CA ASN A 655 -11.71 2.99 -4.70
C ASN A 655 -10.26 2.94 -4.16
N GLY A 656 -9.71 4.05 -3.64
CA GLY A 656 -8.33 4.12 -3.14
C GLY A 656 -7.25 3.91 -4.20
N ILE A 657 -7.55 4.24 -5.46
CA ILE A 657 -6.63 4.24 -6.60
C ILE A 657 -6.05 5.67 -6.72
N VAL A 658 -4.73 5.81 -6.73
CA VAL A 658 -4.09 7.13 -6.94
C VAL A 658 -3.98 7.42 -8.43
N VAL A 659 -4.20 8.67 -8.84
CA VAL A 659 -4.15 9.05 -10.26
C VAL A 659 -2.84 9.79 -10.58
N THR A 660 -2.20 9.44 -11.69
CA THR A 660 -1.05 10.15 -12.26
C THR A 660 -1.44 10.76 -13.61
N GLY A 661 -1.32 12.08 -13.72
CA GLY A 661 -1.57 12.84 -14.93
C GLY A 661 -0.35 12.87 -15.86
N PHE A 662 -0.45 12.18 -17.00
CA PHE A 662 0.48 12.39 -18.12
C PHE A 662 0.02 13.57 -18.99
N SER A 663 0.95 14.12 -19.76
CA SER A 663 0.77 15.37 -20.54
C SER A 663 0.15 16.52 -19.71
N PRO A 664 0.64 16.83 -18.48
CA PRO A 664 0.00 17.83 -17.61
C PRO A 664 0.05 19.28 -18.14
N LEU A 665 0.91 19.55 -19.13
CA LEU A 665 0.97 20.82 -19.85
C LEU A 665 0.10 20.83 -21.13
N GLY A 666 -0.54 19.70 -21.46
CA GLY A 666 -1.40 19.53 -22.64
C GLY A 666 -0.66 19.58 -23.98
N ALA A 667 -1.23 20.35 -24.90
CA ALA A 667 -0.90 20.42 -26.32
C ALA A 667 0.60 20.48 -26.71
N PRO A 668 1.52 21.17 -25.99
CA PRO A 668 2.93 21.26 -26.40
C PRO A 668 3.65 19.92 -26.55
N SER A 669 3.17 18.87 -25.87
CA SER A 669 3.71 17.51 -26.03
C SER A 669 3.42 16.89 -27.41
N TYR A 670 2.44 17.44 -28.14
CA TYR A 670 1.83 16.85 -29.34
C TYR A 670 2.09 17.65 -30.64
N PHE A 671 2.69 18.84 -30.55
CA PHE A 671 2.99 19.69 -31.72
C PHE A 671 3.90 18.98 -32.73
N GLU A 672 4.95 18.31 -32.26
CA GLU A 672 5.90 17.54 -33.08
C GLU A 672 5.25 16.34 -33.80
N LEU A 673 4.07 15.91 -33.35
CA LEU A 673 3.29 14.80 -33.91
C LEU A 673 2.16 15.29 -34.83
N GLY A 674 1.94 16.59 -34.95
CA GLY A 674 0.81 17.18 -35.69
C GLY A 674 -0.56 17.00 -35.02
N MET A 675 -0.62 16.42 -33.82
CA MET A 675 -1.86 16.08 -33.10
C MET A 675 -2.46 17.26 -32.31
N ALA A 676 -1.73 18.37 -32.19
CA ALA A 676 -2.19 19.61 -31.57
C ALA A 676 -1.53 20.86 -32.18
N THR A 677 -2.13 22.02 -31.96
CA THR A 677 -1.71 23.34 -32.48
C THR A 677 -1.42 24.34 -31.36
N GLN A 678 -0.66 25.41 -31.64
CA GLN A 678 -0.38 26.46 -30.64
C GLN A 678 -1.67 27.09 -30.06
N SER A 679 -2.75 27.15 -30.83
CA SER A 679 -4.09 27.58 -30.39
C SER A 679 -4.72 26.70 -29.30
N GLU A 680 -4.24 25.46 -29.14
CA GLU A 680 -4.66 24.52 -28.07
C GLU A 680 -3.69 24.55 -26.86
N SER A 681 -2.72 25.47 -26.84
CA SER A 681 -1.80 25.64 -25.72
C SER A 681 -2.51 26.14 -24.47
N ALA A 682 -2.42 25.39 -23.37
CA ALA A 682 -2.89 25.82 -22.06
C ALA A 682 -1.93 26.86 -21.42
N LEU A 683 -0.67 26.92 -21.86
CA LEU A 683 0.33 27.88 -21.37
C LEU A 683 0.00 29.32 -21.81
N ASP A 684 -0.59 29.47 -23.00
CA ASP A 684 -0.95 30.75 -23.59
C ASP A 684 -2.38 31.21 -23.19
N ASN A 685 -3.12 30.39 -22.45
CA ASN A 685 -4.51 30.70 -22.06
C ASN A 685 -4.58 31.90 -21.09
N ALA A 686 -5.40 32.90 -21.42
CA ALA A 686 -5.52 34.14 -20.64
C ALA A 686 -5.99 33.96 -19.17
N VAL A 687 -6.70 32.86 -18.85
CA VAL A 687 -7.02 32.49 -17.47
C VAL A 687 -5.76 32.01 -16.75
N ILE A 688 -5.01 31.10 -17.36
CA ILE A 688 -3.78 30.54 -16.78
C ILE A 688 -2.70 31.63 -16.64
N GLN A 689 -2.56 32.53 -17.62
CA GLN A 689 -1.66 33.70 -17.52
C GLN A 689 -2.07 34.62 -16.36
N ARG A 690 -3.35 35.00 -16.23
CA ARG A 690 -3.83 35.82 -15.10
C ARG A 690 -3.53 35.19 -13.74
N ILE A 691 -3.71 33.88 -13.62
CA ILE A 691 -3.44 33.13 -12.37
C ILE A 691 -1.92 33.05 -12.11
N ALA A 692 -1.11 32.88 -13.16
CA ALA A 692 0.35 32.89 -13.06
C ALA A 692 0.88 34.25 -12.57
N ASP A 693 0.38 35.36 -13.13
CA ASP A 693 0.68 36.73 -12.70
C ASP A 693 0.27 36.96 -11.24
N LYS A 694 -0.95 36.58 -10.87
CA LYS A 694 -1.52 36.70 -9.50
C LYS A 694 -0.61 36.06 -8.43
N HIS A 695 -0.01 34.91 -8.75
CA HIS A 695 0.83 34.14 -7.81
C HIS A 695 2.34 34.39 -7.96
N GLY A 696 2.78 35.18 -8.95
CA GLY A 696 4.19 35.36 -9.28
C GLY A 696 4.87 34.06 -9.73
N LYS A 697 4.20 33.28 -10.58
CA LYS A 697 4.62 31.95 -11.06
C LYS A 697 4.59 31.90 -12.59
N THR A 698 5.01 30.79 -13.18
CA THR A 698 4.84 30.55 -14.62
C THR A 698 3.50 29.85 -14.92
N PRO A 699 2.96 29.98 -16.15
CA PRO A 699 1.80 29.19 -16.59
C PRO A 699 2.01 27.67 -16.41
N ALA A 700 3.24 27.16 -16.64
CA ALA A 700 3.56 25.75 -16.43
C ALA A 700 3.42 25.35 -14.96
N GLN A 701 3.87 26.20 -14.03
CA GLN A 701 3.72 25.96 -12.60
C GLN A 701 2.26 25.96 -12.16
N VAL A 702 1.40 26.83 -12.71
CA VAL A 702 -0.05 26.83 -12.45
C VAL A 702 -0.70 25.52 -12.88
N LEU A 703 -0.43 25.06 -14.11
CA LEU A 703 -0.99 23.80 -14.64
C LEU A 703 -0.57 22.58 -13.81
N LEU A 704 0.68 22.55 -13.35
CA LEU A 704 1.21 21.47 -12.51
C LEU A 704 0.67 21.51 -11.07
N ALA A 705 0.63 22.70 -10.45
CA ALA A 705 0.08 22.88 -9.10
C ALA A 705 -1.40 22.49 -9.04
N TRP A 706 -2.19 22.85 -10.06
CA TRP A 706 -3.59 22.43 -10.22
C TRP A 706 -3.75 20.90 -10.18
N GLY A 707 -2.88 20.15 -10.88
CA GLY A 707 -2.91 18.68 -10.85
C GLY A 707 -2.61 18.12 -9.46
N VAL A 708 -1.57 18.64 -8.80
CA VAL A 708 -1.18 18.23 -7.44
C VAL A 708 -2.25 18.56 -6.40
N GLN A 709 -2.84 19.75 -6.45
CA GLN A 709 -3.91 20.17 -5.53
C GLN A 709 -5.20 19.35 -5.68
N ARG A 710 -5.45 18.75 -6.86
CA ARG A 710 -6.55 17.80 -7.07
C ARG A 710 -6.23 16.38 -6.56
N GLY A 711 -5.10 16.18 -5.88
CA GLY A 711 -4.68 14.90 -5.30
C GLY A 711 -4.10 13.93 -6.32
N CYS A 712 -3.69 14.40 -7.50
CA CYS A 712 -3.04 13.60 -8.53
C CYS A 712 -1.52 13.78 -8.47
N ALA A 713 -0.76 12.78 -8.91
CA ALA A 713 0.62 12.99 -9.31
C ALA A 713 0.66 13.63 -10.71
N VAL A 714 1.70 14.41 -11.03
CA VAL A 714 1.97 14.95 -12.36
C VAL A 714 3.37 14.58 -12.81
N ILE A 715 3.53 14.25 -14.10
CA ILE A 715 4.81 13.81 -14.68
C ILE A 715 5.30 14.70 -15.84
N PRO A 716 5.64 15.98 -15.60
CA PRO A 716 6.23 16.84 -16.61
C PRO A 716 7.56 16.30 -17.15
N LYS A 717 7.79 16.49 -18.46
CA LYS A 717 9.02 16.14 -19.18
C LYS A 717 9.79 17.39 -19.58
N SER A 718 11.10 17.42 -19.38
CA SER A 718 12.00 18.48 -19.86
C SER A 718 13.44 17.97 -19.97
N THR A 719 14.17 18.39 -20.99
CA THR A 719 15.64 18.27 -21.06
C THR A 719 16.36 19.58 -20.72
N VAL A 720 15.62 20.66 -20.45
CA VAL A 720 16.16 21.97 -20.09
C VAL A 720 16.19 22.10 -18.56
N GLU A 721 17.39 22.16 -17.97
CA GLU A 721 17.61 22.12 -16.52
C GLU A 721 16.81 23.20 -15.75
N ALA A 722 16.75 24.43 -16.25
CA ALA A 722 15.97 25.50 -15.64
C ALA A 722 14.49 25.12 -15.48
N ARG A 723 13.90 24.49 -16.52
CA ARG A 723 12.52 23.98 -16.49
C ARG A 723 12.37 22.73 -15.61
N ILE A 724 13.40 21.90 -15.47
CA ILE A 724 13.40 20.78 -14.51
C ILE A 724 13.24 21.33 -13.09
N ARG A 725 14.04 22.35 -12.71
CA ARG A 725 13.95 23.00 -11.39
C ARG A 725 12.63 23.77 -11.21
N GLU A 726 12.14 24.44 -12.25
CA GLU A 726 10.86 25.16 -12.27
C GLU A 726 9.66 24.22 -12.02
N ASN A 727 9.60 23.10 -12.76
CA ASN A 727 8.52 22.10 -12.71
C ASN A 727 8.48 21.31 -11.40
N LEU A 728 9.60 21.23 -10.66
CA LEU A 728 9.63 20.63 -9.33
C LEU A 728 9.11 21.58 -8.25
N ASN A 729 9.32 22.89 -8.41
CA ASN A 729 9.00 23.91 -7.41
C ASN A 729 7.50 24.31 -7.35
N VAL A 730 6.61 23.44 -7.84
CA VAL A 730 5.17 23.72 -8.02
C VAL A 730 4.40 23.72 -6.72
N CYS A 731 4.95 23.13 -5.65
CA CYS A 731 4.35 23.13 -4.31
C CYS A 731 4.73 24.39 -3.48
N SER A 732 5.44 25.36 -4.07
CA SER A 732 5.84 26.62 -3.42
C SER A 732 4.74 27.69 -3.35
N PHE A 733 3.50 27.33 -3.67
CA PHE A 733 2.30 28.16 -3.62
C PHE A 733 1.04 27.28 -3.68
N THR A 734 -0.12 27.91 -3.54
CA THR A 734 -1.42 27.25 -3.52
C THR A 734 -2.41 28.09 -4.32
N LEU A 735 -3.03 27.50 -5.35
CA LEU A 735 -4.17 28.09 -6.06
C LEU A 735 -5.37 28.15 -5.11
N ASP A 736 -6.08 29.28 -5.07
CA ASP A 736 -7.24 29.46 -4.20
C ASP A 736 -8.56 28.98 -4.85
N GLU A 737 -9.67 29.06 -4.12
CA GLU A 737 -10.97 28.60 -4.59
C GLU A 737 -11.46 29.33 -5.86
N ALA A 738 -11.05 30.59 -6.06
CA ALA A 738 -11.38 31.35 -7.26
C ALA A 738 -10.52 30.87 -8.45
N ASP A 739 -9.22 30.65 -8.25
CA ASP A 739 -8.34 30.09 -9.29
C ASP A 739 -8.80 28.69 -9.72
N LEU A 740 -9.12 27.83 -8.76
CA LEU A 740 -9.57 26.47 -9.03
C LEU A 740 -10.93 26.44 -9.75
N LYS A 741 -11.81 27.39 -9.47
CA LYS A 741 -13.08 27.57 -10.19
C LYS A 741 -12.87 28.11 -11.60
N ASP A 742 -12.07 29.17 -11.75
CA ASP A 742 -11.72 29.75 -13.06
C ASP A 742 -11.07 28.72 -13.99
N ILE A 743 -10.29 27.78 -13.43
CA ILE A 743 -9.72 26.65 -14.17
C ILE A 743 -10.77 25.56 -14.44
N ALA A 744 -11.73 25.30 -13.55
CA ALA A 744 -12.78 24.30 -13.79
C ALA A 744 -13.63 24.62 -15.04
N ASP A 745 -13.91 25.90 -15.28
CA ASP A 745 -14.61 26.39 -16.48
C ASP A 745 -13.80 26.23 -17.79
N LEU A 746 -12.56 25.71 -17.73
CA LEU A 746 -11.73 25.37 -18.90
C LEU A 746 -11.87 23.91 -19.38
N ASP A 747 -12.61 23.02 -18.70
CA ASP A 747 -12.72 21.63 -19.15
C ASP A 747 -13.47 21.52 -20.50
N GLN A 748 -12.86 20.84 -21.47
CA GLN A 748 -13.41 20.66 -22.82
C GLN A 748 -13.62 19.18 -23.15
N GLY A 749 -13.12 18.26 -22.31
CA GLY A 749 -12.93 16.85 -22.70
C GLY A 749 -11.92 16.65 -23.83
N ARG A 750 -11.08 17.65 -24.16
CA ARG A 750 -10.10 17.57 -25.26
C ARG A 750 -8.96 16.63 -24.88
N ARG A 751 -9.12 15.35 -25.21
CA ARG A 751 -8.04 14.37 -25.23
C ARG A 751 -7.16 14.61 -26.46
N PHE A 752 -5.84 14.50 -26.31
CA PHE A 752 -4.87 14.50 -27.41
C PHE A 752 -4.32 13.08 -27.65
N ASN A 753 -4.10 12.31 -26.59
CA ASN A 753 -3.71 10.90 -26.70
C ASN A 753 -4.94 9.99 -26.78
N ASP A 754 -5.67 10.07 -27.90
CA ASP A 754 -6.79 9.18 -28.20
C ASP A 754 -6.49 8.26 -29.40
N PRO A 755 -6.27 6.95 -29.17
CA PRO A 755 -6.06 5.99 -30.25
C PRO A 755 -7.25 5.89 -31.23
N ALA A 756 -8.46 6.29 -30.84
CA ALA A 756 -9.59 6.37 -31.76
C ALA A 756 -9.37 7.42 -32.86
N GLU A 757 -8.77 8.57 -32.51
CA GLU A 757 -8.39 9.62 -33.47
C GLU A 757 -7.11 9.25 -34.22
N PHE A 758 -6.01 8.99 -33.50
CA PHE A 758 -4.69 8.93 -34.16
C PHE A 758 -4.43 7.62 -34.90
N ALA A 759 -4.93 6.45 -34.44
CA ALA A 759 -4.74 5.20 -35.18
C ALA A 759 -5.64 5.09 -36.42
N GLN A 760 -6.69 5.91 -36.51
CA GLN A 760 -7.48 6.11 -37.72
C GLN A 760 -6.87 7.18 -38.65
N GLY A 761 -6.34 8.28 -38.10
CA GLY A 761 -5.81 9.40 -38.88
C GLY A 761 -4.37 9.21 -39.41
N MET A 762 -3.51 8.48 -38.70
CA MET A 762 -2.08 8.34 -39.02
C MET A 762 -1.79 7.14 -39.94
N GLY A 763 -2.34 7.18 -41.15
CA GLY A 763 -1.93 6.34 -42.29
C GLY A 763 -1.92 4.83 -41.99
N PRO A 764 -0.75 4.15 -41.96
CA PRO A 764 -0.64 2.69 -41.90
C PRO A 764 -1.30 2.04 -40.67
N LEU A 765 -1.58 2.77 -39.59
CA LEU A 765 -2.28 2.17 -38.45
C LEU A 765 -3.71 1.73 -38.81
N GLY A 766 -4.41 2.46 -39.68
CA GLY A 766 -5.66 2.07 -40.34
C GLY A 766 -6.85 1.63 -39.46
N THR A 767 -6.74 1.75 -38.14
CA THR A 767 -7.56 0.99 -37.18
C THR A 767 -8.21 1.92 -36.18
N PHE A 768 -9.53 1.81 -36.04
CA PHE A 768 -10.28 2.53 -35.02
C PHE A 768 -10.15 1.81 -33.66
N LEU A 769 -9.57 2.49 -32.66
CA LEU A 769 -9.28 1.93 -31.33
C LEU A 769 -10.02 2.70 -30.21
N PRO A 770 -11.35 2.51 -30.05
CA PRO A 770 -12.19 3.23 -29.08
C PRO A 770 -11.98 2.69 -27.66
N ILE A 771 -10.88 3.09 -27.01
CA ILE A 771 -10.54 2.63 -25.65
C ILE A 771 -11.24 3.39 -24.51
N TYR A 772 -12.01 4.43 -24.85
CA TYR A 772 -12.67 5.34 -23.91
C TYR A 772 -14.21 5.32 -23.97
N ASP A 773 -14.79 4.61 -24.94
CA ASP A 773 -16.24 4.42 -25.14
C ASP A 773 -16.79 3.26 -24.29
#